data_AF-A0A6J7GYM5-F1
#
_entry.id   AF-A0A6J7GYM5-F1
#
_cell.length_a   1.000
_cell.length_b   1.000
_cell.length_c   1.000
_cell.angle_alpha   90.00
_cell.angle_beta   90.00
_cell.angle_gamma   90.00
#
_symmetry.space_group_name_H-M   'P 1'
#
loop_
_entity.id
_entity.type
_entity.pdbx_description
1 polymer ?
#
loop_
_entity_poly.entity_id
_entity_poly.type
_entity_poly.pdbx_seq_one_letter_code
_entity_poly.pdbx_strand_id
1 'polypeptide(L)'
;MRIAVYGISKNESAFVQAWADSCAEADYRILVDTGSTDDTAALALAAGVSVVTQVFDPWRFDVARNHALSLIPEDVDLCISLDLDEVMVPGWRAALEAAFTPEVTRYRYLYTWSWRDDGHPGLQYAGDKIHGRHTHTWRYPVHEVLIPFGEETQGWTEVQIHHHRDQDKSRDQYLPLLELAVAENLDDDRNAHYLAREYMYHERFAEAAAEFKRHLEMPTARWEAERSESMRFLAKCEPDNAEHWLKLAIQSTPDRREPWVDLAFLYMEEKRWEDCLETCESALMLDRKILEYLAQDQAWGSRLNDMAANAAFHLQRYGLAVEHAQAAVALEPADTRLQGNLAHMRSSFESWAPALIEVDGVPTWRTLPTSSIVTVAPPLDASPDWVLMNPSIASDGTALRMTVRAVNYRLTGSQYSMADEDTVIRTRIGIVDVDALGVASGWQWVDDSAALSPNPLFPVEGVEDARLFLHQGKWWILGAIRDFAVSGAIRQVLAEVRDKLSPTLDHPWRLPSPLTSDDSASVYEKNWVPVALSPSSLDVVWSTDPFVQLRLDALTRQVVPVAGRATALATHDLRGSTPVFVTPNGPVYVVHEVGPSIFEGDRPHRTYLHRFVTFCGDHVHVGQPWTIEGLALEYVAGAAFLNDTLYLSYGRDDQLAKVAVCLWGGVGELVHKTC
;
A
#
# COMPACT_ATOMS: atom_id res chain seq x y z
N MET A 1 14.40 33.35 -46.95
CA MET A 1 14.50 33.54 -45.49
C MET A 1 15.92 33.22 -45.07
N ARG A 2 16.56 34.08 -44.27
CA ARG A 2 17.84 33.80 -43.61
C ARG A 2 17.63 33.53 -42.13
N ILE A 3 18.29 32.50 -41.62
CA ILE A 3 18.15 32.05 -40.24
C ILE A 3 19.51 32.06 -39.56
N ALA A 4 19.58 32.68 -38.38
CA ALA A 4 20.73 32.61 -37.50
C ALA A 4 20.44 31.70 -36.31
N VAL A 5 21.37 30.80 -36.00
CA VAL A 5 21.41 30.07 -34.74
C VAL A 5 22.51 30.68 -33.88
N TYR A 6 22.16 31.04 -32.65
CA TYR A 6 23.10 31.66 -31.73
C TYR A 6 23.01 31.08 -30.33
N GLY A 7 24.11 31.17 -29.59
CA GLY A 7 24.18 30.69 -28.22
C GLY A 7 25.30 31.38 -27.43
N ILE A 8 25.32 31.08 -26.14
CA ILE A 8 26.42 31.42 -25.24
C ILE A 8 26.98 30.11 -24.65
N SER A 9 28.26 30.08 -24.31
CA SER A 9 28.89 28.88 -23.76
C SER A 9 29.89 29.19 -22.64
N LYS A 10 30.09 28.22 -21.76
CA LYS A 10 31.18 28.18 -20.79
C LYS A 10 31.47 26.74 -20.38
N ASN A 11 32.61 26.21 -20.81
CA ASN A 11 33.05 24.85 -20.51
C ASN A 11 32.06 23.76 -20.94
N GLU A 12 31.73 23.74 -22.23
CA GLU A 12 30.72 22.87 -22.84
C GLU A 12 31.31 21.94 -23.91
N SER A 13 32.61 21.62 -23.85
CA SER A 13 33.31 20.93 -24.93
C SER A 13 32.66 19.60 -25.34
N ALA A 14 31.97 18.94 -24.40
CA ALA A 14 31.26 17.68 -24.63
C ALA A 14 30.07 17.80 -25.59
N PHE A 15 29.43 18.97 -25.69
CA PHE A 15 28.19 19.13 -26.44
C PHE A 15 28.37 19.86 -27.78
N VAL A 16 29.50 20.57 -27.97
CA VAL A 16 29.76 21.43 -29.13
C VAL A 16 29.54 20.74 -30.47
N GLN A 17 30.03 19.51 -30.64
CA GLN A 17 29.96 18.82 -31.92
C GLN A 17 28.50 18.50 -32.30
N ALA A 18 27.73 17.92 -31.37
CA ALA A 18 26.33 17.60 -31.59
C ALA A 18 25.49 18.86 -31.84
N TRP A 19 25.74 19.93 -31.08
CA TRP A 19 25.11 21.24 -31.28
C TRP A 19 25.37 21.78 -32.70
N ALA A 20 26.65 21.84 -33.10
CA ALA A 20 27.09 22.43 -34.37
C ALA A 20 26.58 21.64 -35.59
N ASP A 21 26.53 20.31 -35.47
CA ASP A 21 25.97 19.42 -36.50
C ASP A 21 24.46 19.63 -36.63
N SER A 22 23.74 19.76 -35.51
CA SER A 22 22.28 19.95 -35.50
C SER A 22 21.84 21.24 -36.18
N CYS A 23 22.66 22.29 -36.08
CA CYS A 23 22.35 23.60 -36.65
C CYS A 23 23.07 23.90 -37.96
N ALA A 24 23.63 22.90 -38.63
CA ALA A 24 24.44 23.07 -39.85
C ALA A 24 23.67 23.71 -41.03
N GLU A 25 22.34 23.62 -41.07
CA GLU A 25 21.48 24.22 -42.10
C GLU A 25 21.17 25.73 -41.87
N ALA A 26 21.71 26.34 -40.81
CA ALA A 26 21.56 27.77 -40.56
C ALA A 26 22.50 28.60 -41.44
N ASP A 27 22.03 29.78 -41.89
CA ASP A 27 22.84 30.71 -42.69
C ASP A 27 23.96 31.34 -41.85
N TYR A 28 23.69 31.56 -40.56
CA TYR A 28 24.65 32.07 -39.59
C TYR A 28 24.63 31.20 -38.33
N ARG A 29 25.82 30.82 -37.85
CA ARG A 29 26.01 30.06 -36.60
C ARG A 29 26.98 30.85 -35.73
N ILE A 30 26.49 31.40 -34.63
CA ILE A 30 27.24 32.33 -33.78
C ILE A 30 27.29 31.79 -32.36
N LEU A 31 28.49 31.72 -31.78
CA LEU A 31 28.67 31.31 -30.40
C LEU A 31 29.48 32.35 -29.64
N VAL A 32 28.93 32.88 -28.56
CA VAL A 32 29.70 33.70 -27.62
C VAL A 32 30.27 32.81 -26.53
N ASP A 33 31.59 32.64 -26.55
CA ASP A 33 32.32 31.97 -25.47
C ASP A 33 32.52 32.94 -24.30
N THR A 34 31.93 32.64 -23.15
CA THR A 34 31.90 33.54 -21.99
C THR A 34 33.09 33.40 -21.05
N GLY A 35 34.19 32.82 -21.58
CA GLY A 35 35.44 32.56 -20.86
C GLY A 35 35.60 31.08 -20.51
N SER A 36 35.42 30.19 -21.48
CA SER A 36 35.74 28.77 -21.32
C SER A 36 37.25 28.58 -21.07
N THR A 37 37.56 27.59 -20.26
CA THR A 37 38.91 27.12 -19.95
C THR A 37 39.22 25.76 -20.56
N ASP A 38 38.22 25.10 -21.15
CA ASP A 38 38.36 23.86 -21.92
C ASP A 38 38.41 24.14 -23.44
N ASP A 39 38.28 23.09 -24.26
CA ASP A 39 38.39 23.16 -25.71
C ASP A 39 37.11 23.68 -26.41
N THR A 40 36.10 24.18 -25.68
CA THR A 40 34.78 24.59 -26.24
C THR A 40 34.92 25.51 -27.46
N ALA A 41 35.67 26.60 -27.32
CA ALA A 41 35.84 27.59 -28.38
C ALA A 41 36.59 27.03 -29.59
N ALA A 42 37.62 26.21 -29.35
CA ALA A 42 38.42 25.59 -30.41
C ALA A 42 37.60 24.58 -31.23
N LEU A 43 36.80 23.75 -30.55
CA LEU A 43 35.91 22.78 -31.19
C LEU A 43 34.82 23.47 -32.01
N ALA A 44 34.22 24.55 -31.50
CA ALA A 44 33.15 25.27 -32.20
C ALA A 44 33.69 25.93 -33.47
N LEU A 45 34.88 26.53 -33.40
CA LEU A 45 35.55 27.10 -34.57
C LEU A 45 35.87 26.02 -35.62
N ALA A 46 36.37 24.85 -35.19
CA ALA A 46 36.67 23.73 -36.07
C ALA A 46 35.40 23.17 -36.75
N ALA A 47 34.25 23.23 -36.09
CA ALA A 47 32.93 22.87 -36.65
C ALA A 47 32.32 23.96 -37.56
N GLY A 48 33.04 25.05 -37.80
CA GLY A 48 32.65 26.15 -38.69
C GLY A 48 31.65 27.14 -38.07
N VAL A 49 31.60 27.23 -36.74
CA VAL A 49 30.80 28.20 -36.00
C VAL A 49 31.62 29.50 -35.85
N SER A 50 30.98 30.65 -36.00
CA SER A 50 31.61 31.94 -35.70
C SER A 50 31.68 32.15 -34.19
N VAL A 51 32.88 32.04 -33.63
CA VAL A 51 33.10 32.15 -32.17
C VAL A 51 33.61 33.55 -31.81
N VAL A 52 32.98 34.18 -30.80
CA VAL A 52 33.45 35.42 -30.17
C VAL A 52 33.66 35.18 -28.69
N THR A 53 34.86 35.43 -28.18
CA THR A 53 35.13 35.31 -26.73
C THR A 53 34.88 36.65 -26.04
N GLN A 54 34.01 36.66 -25.03
CA GLN A 54 33.69 37.84 -24.23
C GLN A 54 33.35 37.44 -22.79
N VAL A 55 34.15 37.89 -21.81
CA VAL A 55 33.86 37.69 -20.38
C VAL A 55 32.94 38.81 -19.89
N PHE A 56 31.96 38.47 -19.05
CA PHE A 56 31.02 39.41 -18.44
C PHE A 56 31.21 39.45 -16.92
N ASP A 57 31.48 40.65 -16.38
CA ASP A 57 31.64 40.91 -14.95
C ASP A 57 30.98 42.25 -14.59
N PRO A 58 29.89 42.27 -13.79
CA PRO A 58 29.23 41.11 -13.18
C PRO A 58 28.56 40.19 -14.21
N TRP A 59 28.46 38.90 -13.89
CA TRP A 59 27.81 37.90 -14.74
C TRP A 59 26.29 38.07 -14.79
N ARG A 60 25.71 38.04 -15.99
CA ARG A 60 24.26 37.97 -16.24
C ARG A 60 23.97 37.25 -17.56
N PHE A 61 22.95 36.38 -17.56
CA PHE A 61 22.53 35.65 -18.76
C PHE A 61 21.92 36.57 -19.83
N ASP A 62 21.05 37.51 -19.46
CA ASP A 62 20.45 38.47 -20.41
C ASP A 62 21.49 39.31 -21.16
N VAL A 63 22.50 39.85 -20.47
CA VAL A 63 23.57 40.65 -21.08
C VAL A 63 24.37 39.82 -22.07
N ALA A 64 24.76 38.59 -21.69
CA ALA A 64 25.52 37.71 -22.57
C ALA A 64 24.72 37.31 -23.82
N ARG A 65 23.44 36.95 -23.67
CA ARG A 65 22.57 36.61 -24.80
C ARG A 65 22.28 37.81 -25.70
N ASN A 66 22.06 39.00 -25.14
CA ASN A 66 21.88 40.21 -25.95
C ASN A 66 23.16 40.60 -26.70
N HIS A 67 24.35 40.36 -26.12
CA HIS A 67 25.60 40.52 -26.85
C HIS A 67 25.68 39.54 -28.03
N ALA A 68 25.37 38.26 -27.81
CA ALA A 68 25.31 37.27 -28.89
C ALA A 68 24.31 37.67 -30.00
N LEU A 69 23.12 38.12 -29.63
CA LEU A 69 22.10 38.64 -30.55
C LEU A 69 22.58 39.87 -31.33
N SER A 70 23.39 40.74 -30.71
CA SER A 70 23.94 41.93 -31.38
C SER A 70 24.95 41.62 -32.48
N LEU A 71 25.57 40.44 -32.44
CA LEU A 71 26.53 39.97 -33.45
C LEU A 71 25.85 39.39 -34.69
N ILE A 72 24.53 39.14 -34.63
CA ILE A 72 23.78 38.58 -35.75
C ILE A 72 23.63 39.65 -36.85
N PRO A 73 23.93 39.34 -38.12
CA PRO A 73 23.78 40.28 -39.23
C PRO A 73 22.36 40.85 -39.39
N GLU A 74 22.28 42.03 -40.00
CA GLU A 74 21.03 42.78 -40.22
C GLU A 74 20.11 42.15 -41.28
N ASP A 75 20.62 41.25 -42.13
CA ASP A 75 19.85 40.60 -43.20
C ASP A 75 19.24 39.25 -42.78
N VAL A 76 19.24 38.95 -41.48
CA VAL A 76 18.62 37.77 -40.88
C VAL A 76 17.14 38.05 -40.60
N ASP A 77 16.28 37.10 -40.98
CA ASP A 77 14.84 37.19 -40.73
C ASP A 77 14.49 36.61 -39.34
N LEU A 78 14.97 35.39 -39.07
CA LEU A 78 14.71 34.66 -37.82
C LEU A 78 16.00 34.28 -37.09
N CYS A 79 15.91 34.31 -35.77
CA CYS A 79 16.96 33.92 -34.84
C CYS A 79 16.46 32.75 -33.99
N ILE A 80 17.33 31.76 -33.77
CA ILE A 80 17.09 30.63 -32.89
C ILE A 80 18.18 30.68 -31.80
N SER A 81 17.78 30.95 -30.57
CA SER A 81 18.70 30.78 -29.45
C SER A 81 18.72 29.30 -29.05
N LEU A 82 19.88 28.66 -29.17
CA LEU A 82 20.06 27.24 -28.91
C LEU A 82 21.19 27.06 -27.88
N ASP A 83 20.88 26.48 -26.73
CA ASP A 83 21.88 26.18 -25.71
C ASP A 83 22.74 24.97 -26.13
N LEU A 84 23.97 24.86 -25.65
CA LEU A 84 24.92 23.88 -26.19
C LEU A 84 24.49 22.43 -25.92
N ASP A 85 23.75 22.19 -24.85
CA ASP A 85 23.15 20.90 -24.52
C ASP A 85 21.81 20.66 -25.22
N GLU A 86 21.41 21.52 -26.18
CA GLU A 86 20.21 21.37 -27.00
C GLU A 86 20.56 20.99 -28.45
N VAL A 87 19.73 20.13 -29.06
CA VAL A 87 19.91 19.62 -30.42
C VAL A 87 18.62 19.82 -31.22
N MET A 88 18.72 20.43 -32.40
CA MET A 88 17.59 20.51 -33.33
C MET A 88 17.41 19.19 -34.10
N VAL A 89 16.18 18.69 -34.18
CA VAL A 89 15.87 17.46 -34.91
C VAL A 89 15.99 17.70 -36.43
N PRO A 90 16.57 16.75 -37.21
CA PRO A 90 16.69 16.89 -38.67
C PRO A 90 15.36 17.21 -39.35
N GLY A 91 15.39 18.13 -40.33
CA GLY A 91 14.19 18.67 -40.98
C GLY A 91 13.66 19.96 -40.37
N TRP A 92 14.27 20.46 -39.28
CA TRP A 92 13.89 21.70 -38.61
C TRP A 92 13.86 22.90 -39.57
N ARG A 93 14.80 23.00 -40.51
CA ARG A 93 14.90 24.11 -41.47
C ARG A 93 13.66 24.19 -42.35
N ALA A 94 13.29 23.07 -42.96
CA ALA A 94 12.11 22.97 -43.82
C ALA A 94 10.81 23.20 -43.03
N ALA A 95 10.72 22.70 -41.80
CA ALA A 95 9.57 22.93 -40.92
C ALA A 95 9.39 24.42 -40.57
N LEU A 96 10.49 25.12 -40.31
CA LEU A 96 10.47 26.55 -40.01
C LEU A 96 10.17 27.39 -41.26
N GLU A 97 10.74 27.02 -42.41
CA GLU A 97 10.43 27.65 -43.71
C GLU A 97 8.96 27.50 -44.11
N ALA A 98 8.36 26.34 -43.85
CA ALA A 98 6.95 26.11 -44.12
C ALA A 98 6.01 26.94 -43.21
N ALA A 99 6.44 27.20 -41.98
CA ALA A 99 5.67 27.98 -41.00
C ALA A 99 5.92 29.50 -41.13
N PHE A 100 6.93 29.93 -41.87
CA PHE A 100 7.37 31.32 -41.92
C PHE A 100 6.32 32.26 -42.52
N THR A 101 5.92 33.28 -41.76
CA THR A 101 5.20 34.44 -42.29
C THR A 101 5.78 35.74 -41.69
N PRO A 102 5.78 36.86 -42.43
CA PRO A 102 6.34 38.13 -41.94
C PRO A 102 5.64 38.69 -40.68
N GLU A 103 4.40 38.28 -40.43
CA GLU A 103 3.59 38.75 -39.30
C GLU A 103 3.93 38.06 -37.99
N VAL A 104 4.46 36.83 -38.05
CA VAL A 104 4.82 36.07 -36.86
C VAL A 104 6.19 36.51 -36.35
N THR A 105 6.19 37.11 -35.17
CA THR A 105 7.41 37.61 -34.53
C THR A 105 8.08 36.56 -33.64
N ARG A 106 7.35 35.49 -33.31
CA ARG A 106 7.72 34.47 -32.33
C ARG A 106 7.19 33.09 -32.74
N TYR A 107 8.05 32.08 -32.78
CA TYR A 107 7.62 30.71 -33.07
C TYR A 107 7.69 29.81 -31.84
N ARG A 108 6.61 29.07 -31.60
CA ARG A 108 6.51 27.97 -30.65
C ARG A 108 6.76 26.65 -31.35
N TYR A 109 7.37 25.71 -30.64
CA TYR A 109 7.80 24.41 -31.17
C TYR A 109 7.74 23.33 -30.08
N LEU A 110 7.79 22.06 -30.45
CA LEU A 110 7.84 20.99 -29.46
C LEU A 110 9.24 20.92 -28.85
N TYR A 111 9.33 21.10 -27.54
CA TYR A 111 10.58 21.02 -26.80
C TYR A 111 10.56 19.84 -25.84
N THR A 112 11.50 18.90 -26.04
CA THR A 112 11.71 17.76 -25.14
C THR A 112 12.76 18.13 -24.12
N TRP A 113 12.32 18.45 -22.90
CA TRP A 113 13.19 18.94 -21.83
C TRP A 113 13.91 17.82 -21.07
N SER A 114 13.26 16.66 -20.92
CA SER A 114 13.87 15.51 -20.26
C SER A 114 13.63 14.20 -21.00
N TRP A 115 14.43 13.20 -20.66
CA TRP A 115 14.42 11.86 -21.22
C TRP A 115 14.29 10.84 -20.09
N ARG A 116 13.58 9.75 -20.37
CA ARG A 116 13.48 8.60 -19.47
C ARG A 116 14.66 7.64 -19.72
N ASP A 117 14.93 6.77 -18.76
CA ASP A 117 16.03 5.79 -18.84
C ASP A 117 15.90 4.82 -20.03
N ASP A 118 14.66 4.59 -20.50
CA ASP A 118 14.35 3.75 -21.67
C ASP A 118 14.51 4.50 -23.02
N GLY A 119 14.89 5.77 -22.99
CA GLY A 119 15.08 6.62 -24.17
C GLY A 119 13.82 7.29 -24.70
N HIS A 120 12.65 7.09 -24.07
CA HIS A 120 11.44 7.83 -24.44
C HIS A 120 11.44 9.27 -23.88
N PRO A 121 10.80 10.23 -24.57
CA PRO A 121 10.63 11.60 -24.06
C PRO A 121 9.94 11.63 -22.70
N GLY A 122 10.46 12.46 -21.79
CA GLY A 122 9.85 12.81 -20.51
C GLY A 122 8.99 14.06 -20.64
N LEU A 123 9.40 15.14 -19.96
CA LEU A 123 8.70 16.42 -20.01
C LEU A 123 8.82 17.03 -21.40
N GLN A 124 7.67 17.32 -22.01
CA GLN A 124 7.57 18.06 -23.26
C GLN A 124 6.64 19.26 -23.10
N TYR A 125 7.03 20.40 -23.66
CA TYR A 125 6.21 21.60 -23.67
C TYR A 125 6.48 22.46 -24.92
N ALA A 126 5.65 23.48 -25.13
CA ALA A 126 5.88 24.44 -26.21
C ALA A 126 7.11 25.30 -25.89
N GLY A 127 8.24 25.09 -26.58
CA GLY A 127 9.41 25.96 -26.50
C GLY A 127 9.15 27.32 -27.13
N ASP A 128 10.03 28.29 -26.86
CA ASP A 128 9.80 29.67 -27.27
C ASP A 128 11.04 30.42 -27.75
N LYS A 129 12.20 29.80 -27.95
CA LYS A 129 13.46 30.51 -28.27
C LYS A 129 13.64 30.93 -29.75
N ILE A 130 12.62 30.81 -30.60
CA ILE A 130 12.64 31.23 -32.02
C ILE A 130 11.94 32.57 -32.18
N HIS A 131 12.63 33.58 -32.69
CA HIS A 131 12.12 34.94 -32.76
C HIS A 131 12.63 35.72 -33.98
N GLY A 132 11.93 36.79 -34.35
CA GLY A 132 12.40 37.74 -35.36
C GLY A 132 13.67 38.49 -34.91
N ARG A 133 14.55 38.81 -35.88
CA ARG A 133 15.86 39.44 -35.61
C ARG A 133 15.79 40.75 -34.82
N HIS A 134 14.79 41.58 -35.08
CA HIS A 134 14.64 42.92 -34.50
C HIS A 134 13.39 43.07 -33.62
N THR A 135 12.76 41.95 -33.25
CA THR A 135 11.45 42.00 -32.57
C THR A 135 11.56 41.84 -31.06
N HIS A 136 12.66 41.28 -30.54
CA HIS A 136 12.81 40.94 -29.13
C HIS A 136 14.20 41.27 -28.56
N THR A 137 14.28 41.35 -27.24
CA THR A 137 15.52 41.41 -26.44
C THR A 137 15.44 40.48 -25.24
N TRP A 138 16.56 39.93 -24.81
CA TRP A 138 16.60 39.13 -23.57
C TRP A 138 16.52 40.02 -22.33
N ARG A 139 15.84 39.53 -21.29
CA ARG A 139 15.71 40.19 -20.00
C ARG A 139 15.87 39.18 -18.87
N TYR A 140 16.39 39.67 -17.75
CA TYR A 140 16.66 39.00 -16.47
C TYR A 140 18.04 38.36 -16.36
N PRO A 141 18.71 38.49 -15.20
CA PRO A 141 20.05 37.96 -15.00
C PRO A 141 20.11 36.43 -15.02
N VAL A 142 18.99 35.74 -14.80
CA VAL A 142 18.77 34.28 -14.85
C VAL A 142 17.29 34.01 -15.15
N HIS A 143 16.94 32.81 -15.61
CA HIS A 143 15.59 32.49 -16.10
C HIS A 143 15.13 33.47 -17.18
N GLU A 144 16.09 33.88 -18.00
CA GLU A 144 15.96 34.94 -18.96
C GLU A 144 14.87 34.64 -19.99
N VAL A 145 14.13 35.67 -20.36
CA VAL A 145 13.08 35.59 -21.37
C VAL A 145 13.31 36.65 -22.42
N LEU A 146 12.83 36.37 -23.61
CA LEU A 146 12.77 37.38 -24.65
C LEU A 146 11.50 38.22 -24.48
N ILE A 147 11.67 39.53 -24.42
CA ILE A 147 10.62 40.53 -24.33
C ILE A 147 10.49 41.22 -25.69
N PRO A 148 9.28 41.34 -26.25
CA PRO A 148 9.08 42.03 -27.52
C PRO A 148 9.25 43.55 -27.36
N PHE A 149 9.78 44.23 -28.38
CA PHE A 149 9.79 45.69 -28.43
C PHE A 149 8.40 46.30 -28.75
N GLY A 150 7.47 45.49 -29.26
CA GLY A 150 6.12 45.88 -29.65
C GLY A 150 5.12 44.75 -29.39
N GLU A 151 4.08 44.65 -30.22
CA GLU A 151 3.14 43.53 -30.14
C GLU A 151 3.82 42.22 -30.58
N GLU A 152 3.63 41.17 -29.79
CA GLU A 152 4.09 39.83 -30.13
C GLU A 152 2.97 39.06 -30.83
N THR A 153 3.27 38.55 -32.03
CA THR A 153 2.45 37.54 -32.72
C THR A 153 3.16 36.19 -32.63
N GLN A 154 2.51 35.21 -32.01
CA GLN A 154 3.01 33.84 -31.89
C GLN A 154 2.47 32.95 -33.03
N GLY A 155 3.33 32.11 -33.59
CA GLY A 155 2.99 31.05 -34.54
C GLY A 155 3.54 29.70 -34.09
N TRP A 156 2.99 28.61 -34.60
CA TRP A 156 3.49 27.24 -34.34
C TRP A 156 4.34 26.75 -35.50
N THR A 157 5.40 25.99 -35.22
CA THR A 157 6.20 25.28 -36.21
C THR A 157 6.44 23.83 -35.78
N GLU A 158 6.61 22.94 -36.74
CA GLU A 158 6.92 21.52 -36.52
C GLU A 158 8.40 21.26 -36.18
N VAL A 159 9.17 22.33 -35.89
CA VAL A 159 10.51 22.20 -35.32
C VAL A 159 10.42 21.42 -34.01
N GLN A 160 11.44 20.59 -33.76
CA GLN A 160 11.62 19.92 -32.47
C GLN A 160 13.03 20.18 -31.96
N ILE A 161 13.13 20.48 -30.67
CA ILE A 161 14.41 20.69 -29.99
C ILE A 161 14.48 19.75 -28.80
N HIS A 162 15.60 19.03 -28.70
CA HIS A 162 15.87 18.02 -27.68
C HIS A 162 16.93 18.53 -26.71
N HIS A 163 16.62 18.52 -25.41
CA HIS A 163 17.55 18.91 -24.35
C HIS A 163 18.25 17.67 -23.77
N HIS A 164 19.58 17.67 -23.78
CA HIS A 164 20.45 16.62 -23.27
C HIS A 164 21.34 17.15 -22.15
N ARG A 165 20.69 17.56 -21.04
CA ARG A 165 21.31 18.26 -19.93
C ARG A 165 22.48 17.50 -19.29
N ASP A 166 23.54 18.22 -18.95
CA ASP A 166 24.52 17.81 -17.95
C ASP A 166 23.92 17.87 -16.53
N GLN A 167 23.73 16.69 -15.91
CA GLN A 167 23.19 16.59 -14.56
C GLN A 167 24.19 17.04 -13.48
N ASP A 168 25.49 16.98 -13.75
CA ASP A 168 26.56 17.29 -12.79
C ASP A 168 26.86 18.80 -12.71
N LYS A 169 26.31 19.59 -13.62
CA LYS A 169 26.52 21.04 -13.66
C LYS A 169 25.83 21.74 -12.49
N SER A 170 26.65 22.33 -11.61
CA SER A 170 26.19 23.16 -10.49
C SER A 170 25.31 24.32 -10.95
N ARG A 171 24.25 24.57 -10.17
CA ARG A 171 23.32 25.70 -10.33
C ARG A 171 23.47 26.74 -9.22
N ASP A 172 24.53 26.69 -8.43
CA ASP A 172 24.70 27.53 -7.22
C ASP A 172 24.66 29.05 -7.51
N GLN A 173 24.92 29.45 -8.77
CA GLN A 173 24.82 30.85 -9.19
C GLN A 173 23.38 31.37 -9.37
N TYR A 174 22.36 30.50 -9.37
CA TYR A 174 20.98 30.88 -9.70
C TYR A 174 20.35 31.74 -8.61
N LEU A 175 20.52 31.34 -7.34
CA LEU A 175 19.90 32.05 -6.22
C LEU A 175 20.35 33.52 -6.12
N PRO A 176 21.65 33.88 -6.12
CA PRO A 176 22.07 35.28 -6.10
C PRO A 176 21.58 36.10 -7.30
N LEU A 177 21.47 35.47 -8.48
CA LEU A 177 20.96 36.13 -9.68
C LEU A 177 19.44 36.35 -9.60
N LEU A 178 18.68 35.42 -9.03
CA LEU A 178 17.25 35.58 -8.78
C LEU A 178 16.98 36.66 -7.72
N GLU A 179 17.76 36.68 -6.64
CA GLU A 179 17.69 37.76 -5.63
C GLU A 179 17.94 39.13 -6.28
N LEU A 180 18.93 39.23 -7.19
CA LEU A 180 19.18 40.43 -7.98
C LEU A 180 17.99 40.76 -8.91
N ALA A 181 17.44 39.77 -9.61
CA ALA A 181 16.32 39.97 -10.54
C ALA A 181 15.08 40.56 -9.85
N VAL A 182 14.72 40.02 -8.68
CA VAL A 182 13.61 40.51 -7.87
C VAL A 182 13.91 41.87 -7.27
N ALA A 183 15.14 42.12 -6.81
CA ALA A 183 15.54 43.43 -6.30
C ALA A 183 15.48 44.54 -7.38
N GLU A 184 15.79 44.21 -8.63
CA GLU A 184 15.68 45.14 -9.77
C GLU A 184 14.23 45.44 -10.18
N ASN A 185 13.30 44.51 -9.95
CA ASN A 185 11.89 44.68 -10.25
C ASN A 185 10.99 43.90 -9.28
N LEU A 186 10.54 44.56 -8.22
CA LEU A 186 9.70 43.95 -7.18
C LEU A 186 8.30 43.53 -7.69
N ASP A 187 7.83 44.14 -8.78
CA ASP A 187 6.51 43.86 -9.38
C ASP A 187 6.55 42.71 -10.40
N ASP A 188 7.68 42.02 -10.54
CA ASP A 188 7.83 40.86 -11.43
C ASP A 188 7.34 39.57 -10.77
N ASP A 189 6.14 39.10 -11.13
CA ASP A 189 5.56 37.91 -10.51
C ASP A 189 6.32 36.63 -10.87
N ARG A 190 6.78 36.48 -12.11
CA ARG A 190 7.55 35.31 -12.55
C ARG A 190 8.82 35.13 -11.73
N ASN A 191 9.58 36.21 -11.53
CA ASN A 191 10.80 36.14 -10.71
C ASN A 191 10.49 35.96 -9.22
N ALA A 192 9.38 36.50 -8.72
CA ALA A 192 8.93 36.22 -7.34
C ALA A 192 8.69 34.72 -7.13
N HIS A 193 7.95 34.08 -8.05
CA HIS A 193 7.71 32.64 -8.01
C HIS A 193 9.02 31.84 -8.08
N TYR A 194 9.92 32.15 -9.02
CA TYR A 194 11.18 31.43 -9.13
C TYR A 194 12.11 31.64 -7.93
N LEU A 195 12.17 32.84 -7.36
CA LEU A 195 12.94 33.10 -6.14
C LEU A 195 12.41 32.28 -4.96
N ALA A 196 11.09 32.27 -4.77
CA ALA A 196 10.45 31.47 -3.72
C ALA A 196 10.75 29.97 -3.89
N ARG A 197 10.68 29.45 -5.12
CA ARG A 197 11.03 28.07 -5.44
C ARG A 197 12.50 27.77 -5.14
N GLU A 198 13.40 28.68 -5.49
CA GLU A 198 14.82 28.50 -5.22
C GLU A 198 15.12 28.51 -3.71
N TYR A 199 14.48 29.40 -2.93
CA TYR A 199 14.53 29.33 -1.48
C TYR A 199 14.06 27.97 -0.94
N MET A 200 12.97 27.42 -1.48
CA MET A 200 12.46 26.10 -1.09
C MET A 200 13.47 24.99 -1.40
N TYR A 201 14.12 25.00 -2.57
CA TYR A 201 15.15 24.01 -2.91
C TYR A 201 16.39 24.10 -2.02
N HIS A 202 16.68 25.29 -1.48
CA HIS A 202 17.70 25.51 -0.45
C HIS A 202 17.18 25.33 0.98
N GLU A 203 15.99 24.75 1.17
CA GLU A 203 15.36 24.50 2.49
C GLU A 203 15.14 25.77 3.33
N ARG A 204 15.16 26.96 2.70
CA ARG A 204 14.84 28.26 3.31
C ARG A 204 13.32 28.45 3.36
N PHE A 205 12.61 27.53 4.01
CA PHE A 205 11.13 27.42 3.93
C PHE A 205 10.37 28.67 4.36
N ALA A 206 10.84 29.38 5.39
CA ALA A 206 10.18 30.60 5.85
C ALA A 206 10.24 31.73 4.80
N GLU A 207 11.37 31.84 4.10
CA GLU A 207 11.61 32.86 3.06
C GLU A 207 10.87 32.47 1.78
N ALA A 208 10.89 31.18 1.42
CA ALA A 208 10.08 30.63 0.35
C ALA A 208 8.59 30.91 0.58
N ALA A 209 8.05 30.61 1.77
CA ALA A 209 6.65 30.82 2.08
C ALA A 209 6.25 32.30 2.02
N ALA A 210 7.09 33.20 2.54
CA ALA A 210 6.84 34.64 2.46
C ALA A 210 6.79 35.12 1.00
N GLU A 211 7.73 34.65 0.17
CA GLU A 211 7.83 35.07 -1.21
C GLU A 211 6.73 34.45 -2.11
N PHE A 212 6.34 33.20 -1.88
CA PHE A 212 5.17 32.61 -2.55
C PHE A 212 3.87 33.33 -2.19
N LYS A 213 3.68 33.71 -0.92
CA LYS A 213 2.51 34.51 -0.50
C LYS A 213 2.51 35.87 -1.18
N ARG A 214 3.68 36.52 -1.25
CA ARG A 214 3.85 37.77 -2.01
C ARG A 214 3.45 37.58 -3.47
N HIS A 215 3.95 36.56 -4.15
CA HIS A 215 3.57 36.21 -5.53
C HIS A 215 2.05 36.08 -5.69
N LEU A 216 1.37 35.36 -4.79
CA LEU A 216 -0.08 35.16 -4.86
C LEU A 216 -0.90 36.44 -4.69
N GLU A 217 -0.37 37.44 -3.98
CA GLU A 217 -0.98 38.76 -3.78
C GLU A 217 -0.72 39.74 -4.94
N MET A 218 0.25 39.45 -5.83
CA MET A 218 0.65 40.36 -6.89
C MET A 218 -0.47 40.53 -7.96
N PRO A 219 -0.79 41.77 -8.36
CA PRO A 219 -1.76 42.02 -9.43
C PRO A 219 -1.33 41.54 -10.81
N THR A 220 -0.05 41.24 -11.03
CA THR A 220 0.47 40.74 -12.30
C THR A 220 0.47 39.21 -12.37
N ALA A 221 0.47 38.52 -11.23
CA ALA A 221 0.36 37.07 -11.11
C ALA A 221 -1.05 36.59 -11.49
N ARG A 222 -1.33 36.52 -12.79
CA ARG A 222 -2.63 36.15 -13.38
C ARG A 222 -2.66 34.75 -13.98
N TRP A 223 -1.50 34.11 -14.13
CA TRP A 223 -1.42 32.77 -14.69
C TRP A 223 -1.74 31.73 -13.61
N GLU A 224 -2.94 31.17 -13.67
CA GLU A 224 -3.45 30.24 -12.65
C GLU A 224 -2.55 29.01 -12.46
N ALA A 225 -1.87 28.52 -13.50
CA ALA A 225 -0.96 27.38 -13.37
C ALA A 225 0.24 27.66 -12.45
N GLU A 226 0.86 28.83 -12.57
CA GLU A 226 1.99 29.22 -11.72
C GLU A 226 1.52 29.56 -10.31
N ARG A 227 0.35 30.18 -10.17
CA ARG A 227 -0.29 30.40 -8.86
C ARG A 227 -0.57 29.07 -8.15
N SER A 228 -1.11 28.10 -8.87
CA SER A 228 -1.35 26.74 -8.38
C SER A 228 -0.05 26.05 -7.97
N GLU A 229 1.04 26.20 -8.75
CA GLU A 229 2.35 25.68 -8.35
C GLU A 229 2.91 26.37 -7.08
N SER A 230 2.80 27.70 -6.97
CA SER A 230 3.16 28.42 -5.74
C SER A 230 2.40 27.90 -4.52
N MET A 231 1.10 27.60 -4.65
CA MET A 231 0.29 26.99 -3.59
C MET A 231 0.77 25.56 -3.25
N ARG A 232 1.09 24.73 -4.24
CA ARG A 232 1.65 23.39 -4.02
C ARG A 232 3.01 23.45 -3.29
N PHE A 233 3.86 24.41 -3.60
CA PHE A 233 5.12 24.60 -2.90
C PHE A 233 4.93 25.21 -1.50
N LEU A 234 3.93 26.07 -1.31
CA LEU A 234 3.52 26.51 0.02
C LEU A 234 3.10 25.34 0.92
N ALA A 235 2.40 24.34 0.38
CA ALA A 235 2.05 23.13 1.13
C ALA A 235 3.29 22.37 1.65
N LYS A 236 4.41 22.45 0.94
CA LYS A 236 5.70 21.87 1.39
C LYS A 236 6.40 22.75 2.44
N CYS A 237 6.29 24.07 2.29
CA CYS A 237 6.90 25.03 3.22
C CYS A 237 6.13 25.14 4.54
N GLU A 238 4.82 24.91 4.52
CA GLU A 238 3.89 25.05 5.64
C GLU A 238 3.06 23.76 5.82
N PRO A 239 3.67 22.66 6.30
CA PRO A 239 3.02 21.36 6.36
C PRO A 239 1.72 21.35 7.19
N ASP A 240 1.67 22.14 8.27
CA ASP A 240 0.46 22.27 9.11
C ASP A 240 -0.74 22.89 8.34
N ASN A 241 -0.50 23.56 7.21
CA ASN A 241 -1.52 24.15 6.35
C ASN A 241 -1.53 23.50 4.95
N ALA A 242 -0.89 22.34 4.76
CA ALA A 242 -0.73 21.72 3.45
C ALA A 242 -2.08 21.47 2.75
N GLU A 243 -3.04 20.89 3.46
CA GLU A 243 -4.38 20.60 2.90
C GLU A 243 -5.08 21.87 2.40
N HIS A 244 -4.95 22.98 3.15
CA HIS A 244 -5.54 24.27 2.76
C HIS A 244 -4.95 24.77 1.45
N TRP A 245 -3.62 24.79 1.35
CA TRP A 245 -2.92 25.25 0.15
C TRP A 245 -3.20 24.37 -1.07
N LEU A 246 -3.23 23.05 -0.91
CA LEU A 246 -3.51 22.11 -2.00
C LEU A 246 -4.97 22.23 -2.48
N LYS A 247 -5.93 22.43 -1.58
CA LYS A 247 -7.32 22.71 -1.97
C LYS A 247 -7.46 24.02 -2.75
N LEU A 248 -6.71 25.07 -2.39
CA LEU A 248 -6.68 26.31 -3.18
C LEU A 248 -6.02 26.10 -4.55
N ALA A 249 -4.96 25.30 -4.64
CA ALA A 249 -4.32 24.94 -5.91
C ALA A 249 -5.29 24.23 -6.86
N ILE A 250 -6.08 23.29 -6.35
CA ILE A 250 -7.15 22.62 -7.11
C ILE A 250 -8.22 23.62 -7.57
N GLN A 251 -8.62 24.56 -6.71
CA GLN A 251 -9.61 25.59 -7.09
C GLN A 251 -9.10 26.53 -8.19
N SER A 252 -7.80 26.85 -8.17
CA SER A 252 -7.14 27.67 -9.19
C SER A 252 -7.02 26.93 -10.52
N THR A 253 -6.71 25.63 -10.49
CA THR A 253 -6.55 24.78 -11.69
C THR A 253 -7.27 23.44 -11.56
N PRO A 254 -8.61 23.41 -11.65
CA PRO A 254 -9.38 22.17 -11.46
C PRO A 254 -9.18 21.15 -12.59
N ASP A 255 -8.64 21.58 -13.73
CA ASP A 255 -8.34 20.81 -14.93
C ASP A 255 -6.94 20.16 -14.93
N ARG A 256 -6.15 20.34 -13.87
CA ARG A 256 -4.80 19.80 -13.72
C ARG A 256 -4.74 18.72 -12.68
N ARG A 257 -4.05 17.60 -12.97
CA ARG A 257 -3.89 16.48 -12.03
C ARG A 257 -2.87 16.74 -10.93
N GLU A 258 -1.87 17.60 -11.19
CA GLU A 258 -0.74 17.86 -10.29
C GLU A 258 -1.15 18.25 -8.86
N PRO A 259 -2.05 19.23 -8.62
CA PRO A 259 -2.47 19.55 -7.26
C PRO A 259 -3.31 18.44 -6.60
N TRP A 260 -4.04 17.63 -7.37
CA TRP A 260 -4.76 16.46 -6.83
C TRP A 260 -3.82 15.34 -6.40
N VAL A 261 -2.74 15.10 -7.15
CA VAL A 261 -1.73 14.10 -6.79
C VAL A 261 -1.09 14.43 -5.45
N ASP A 262 -0.74 15.69 -5.25
CA ASP A 262 -0.16 16.15 -3.98
C ASP A 262 -1.17 16.04 -2.82
N LEU A 263 -2.45 16.37 -3.06
CA LEU A 263 -3.50 16.22 -2.03
C LEU A 263 -3.77 14.76 -1.68
N ALA A 264 -3.86 13.88 -2.69
CA ALA A 264 -4.04 12.45 -2.46
C ALA A 264 -2.85 11.86 -1.71
N PHE A 265 -1.63 12.31 -2.03
CA PHE A 265 -0.43 11.90 -1.30
C PHE A 265 -0.46 12.36 0.16
N LEU A 266 -0.89 13.58 0.45
CA LEU A 266 -1.09 14.06 1.82
C LEU A 266 -2.07 13.16 2.58
N TYR A 267 -3.24 12.86 2.00
CA TYR A 267 -4.22 11.98 2.65
C TYR A 267 -3.72 10.55 2.83
N MET A 268 -2.93 10.03 1.90
CA MET A 268 -2.29 8.72 2.02
C MET A 268 -1.31 8.68 3.21
N GLU A 269 -0.44 9.69 3.35
CA GLU A 269 0.52 9.79 4.46
C GLU A 269 -0.21 9.93 5.82
N GLU A 270 -1.33 10.66 5.85
CA GLU A 270 -2.20 10.79 7.02
C GLU A 270 -3.10 9.56 7.25
N LYS A 271 -3.07 8.57 6.35
CA LYS A 271 -3.92 7.36 6.37
C LYS A 271 -5.43 7.66 6.34
N ARG A 272 -5.81 8.78 5.72
CA ARG A 272 -7.19 9.18 5.45
C ARG A 272 -7.63 8.53 4.14
N TRP A 273 -7.92 7.23 4.22
CA TRP A 273 -8.07 6.38 3.03
C TRP A 273 -9.28 6.76 2.17
N GLU A 274 -10.42 7.12 2.78
CA GLU A 274 -11.60 7.60 2.05
C GLU A 274 -11.28 8.86 1.25
N ASP A 275 -10.71 9.87 1.90
CA ASP A 275 -10.31 11.13 1.27
C ASP A 275 -9.27 10.91 0.15
N CYS A 276 -8.30 10.03 0.39
CA CYS A 276 -7.29 9.64 -0.60
C CYS A 276 -7.94 9.01 -1.84
N LEU A 277 -8.83 8.04 -1.65
CA LEU A 277 -9.50 7.35 -2.74
C LEU A 277 -10.35 8.31 -3.57
N GLU A 278 -11.20 9.12 -2.92
CA GLU A 278 -12.06 10.09 -3.60
C GLU A 278 -11.24 11.13 -4.40
N THR A 279 -10.13 11.59 -3.82
CA THR A 279 -9.22 12.54 -4.48
C THR A 279 -8.55 11.92 -5.70
N CYS A 280 -8.09 10.66 -5.60
CA CYS A 280 -7.51 9.95 -6.73
C CYS A 280 -8.52 9.70 -7.86
N GLU A 281 -9.71 9.19 -7.54
CA GLU A 281 -10.77 8.94 -8.53
C GLU A 281 -11.19 10.24 -9.23
N SER A 282 -11.28 11.34 -8.47
CA SER A 282 -11.54 12.67 -9.03
C SER A 282 -10.48 13.12 -10.04
N ALA A 283 -9.21 12.95 -9.70
CA ALA A 283 -8.10 13.30 -10.60
C ALA A 283 -8.06 12.42 -11.85
N LEU A 284 -8.40 11.13 -11.73
CA LEU A 284 -8.41 10.16 -12.83
C LEU A 284 -9.50 10.47 -13.87
N MET A 285 -10.54 11.24 -13.53
CA MET A 285 -11.54 11.73 -14.49
C MET A 285 -10.98 12.76 -15.50
N LEU A 286 -9.82 13.37 -15.22
CA LEU A 286 -9.17 14.33 -16.12
C LEU A 286 -8.39 13.59 -17.21
N ASP A 287 -8.74 13.71 -18.48
CA ASP A 287 -8.20 12.87 -19.57
C ASP A 287 -7.18 13.56 -20.50
N ARG A 288 -6.92 14.86 -20.30
CA ARG A 288 -6.05 15.67 -21.17
C ARG A 288 -4.84 16.26 -20.44
N LYS A 289 -3.63 15.85 -20.84
CA LYS A 289 -2.37 16.48 -20.41
C LYS A 289 -2.12 17.79 -21.17
N ILE A 290 -1.90 18.87 -20.44
CA ILE A 290 -1.58 20.20 -20.99
C ILE A 290 -0.10 20.24 -21.38
N LEU A 291 0.23 20.86 -22.53
CA LEU A 291 1.60 21.01 -23.05
C LEU A 291 2.32 22.25 -22.47
N GLU A 292 2.37 22.34 -21.15
CA GLU A 292 3.05 23.42 -20.43
C GLU A 292 4.17 22.86 -19.56
N TYR A 293 5.18 23.68 -19.30
CA TYR A 293 6.37 23.26 -18.55
C TYR A 293 6.09 22.88 -17.09
N LEU A 294 4.93 23.28 -16.55
CA LEU A 294 4.47 22.95 -15.20
C LEU A 294 3.76 21.59 -15.11
N ALA A 295 3.47 20.94 -16.24
CA ALA A 295 2.86 19.62 -16.25
C ALA A 295 3.87 18.57 -15.76
N GLN A 296 3.46 17.67 -14.86
CA GLN A 296 4.36 16.67 -14.27
C GLN A 296 4.00 15.27 -14.78
N ASP A 297 4.97 14.57 -15.38
CA ASP A 297 4.79 13.22 -15.93
C ASP A 297 4.19 12.24 -14.92
N GLN A 298 4.60 12.33 -13.66
CA GLN A 298 4.15 11.44 -12.60
C GLN A 298 2.64 11.55 -12.33
N ALA A 299 2.01 12.70 -12.61
CA ALA A 299 0.56 12.88 -12.47
C ALA A 299 -0.25 12.15 -13.54
N TRP A 300 0.42 11.72 -14.62
CA TRP A 300 -0.15 11.01 -15.75
C TRP A 300 0.35 9.55 -15.85
N GLY A 301 1.26 9.16 -14.94
CA GLY A 301 1.76 7.80 -14.78
C GLY A 301 0.94 6.97 -13.77
N SER A 302 1.57 5.94 -13.19
CA SER A 302 0.90 4.95 -12.33
C SER A 302 0.40 5.51 -10.99
N ARG A 303 0.97 6.64 -10.52
CA ARG A 303 0.87 7.13 -9.13
C ARG A 303 -0.57 7.28 -8.59
N LEU A 304 -1.49 7.86 -9.37
CA LEU A 304 -2.89 8.03 -8.92
C LEU A 304 -3.58 6.68 -8.72
N ASN A 305 -3.40 5.76 -9.67
CA ASN A 305 -3.96 4.41 -9.58
C ASN A 305 -3.31 3.61 -8.45
N ASP A 306 -2.01 3.73 -8.23
CA ASP A 306 -1.32 3.04 -7.14
C ASP A 306 -1.79 3.54 -5.76
N MET A 307 -1.93 4.86 -5.56
CA MET A 307 -2.50 5.42 -4.33
C MET A 307 -3.98 5.04 -4.15
N ALA A 308 -4.79 5.06 -5.21
CA ALA A 308 -6.18 4.61 -5.17
C ALA A 308 -6.30 3.13 -4.81
N ALA A 309 -5.44 2.28 -5.39
CA ALA A 309 -5.40 0.85 -5.09
C ALA A 309 -5.06 0.60 -3.61
N ASN A 310 -4.06 1.32 -3.08
CA ASN A 310 -3.64 1.24 -1.69
C ASN A 310 -4.77 1.70 -0.74
N ALA A 311 -5.37 2.86 -1.01
CA ALA A 311 -6.50 3.38 -0.26
C ALA A 311 -7.69 2.40 -0.28
N ALA A 312 -8.10 1.93 -1.47
CA ALA A 312 -9.17 0.95 -1.62
C ALA A 312 -8.87 -0.36 -0.89
N PHE A 313 -7.60 -0.79 -0.85
CA PHE A 313 -7.18 -1.98 -0.11
C PHE A 313 -7.33 -1.79 1.41
N HIS A 314 -6.90 -0.64 1.96
CA HIS A 314 -7.11 -0.32 3.38
C HIS A 314 -8.58 -0.14 3.75
N LEU A 315 -9.40 0.36 2.82
CA LEU A 315 -10.85 0.40 2.92
C LEU A 315 -11.52 -0.95 2.65
N GLN A 316 -10.73 -1.97 2.32
CA GLN A 316 -11.16 -3.34 2.04
C GLN A 316 -12.15 -3.45 0.87
N ARG A 317 -12.12 -2.46 -0.01
CA ARG A 317 -12.77 -2.49 -1.33
C ARG A 317 -11.86 -3.25 -2.28
N TYR A 318 -11.51 -4.50 -1.95
CA TYR A 318 -10.45 -5.25 -2.63
C TYR A 318 -10.69 -5.42 -4.15
N GLY A 319 -11.95 -5.52 -4.59
CA GLY A 319 -12.27 -5.53 -6.03
C GLY A 319 -11.81 -4.25 -6.73
N LEU A 320 -12.13 -3.09 -6.13
CA LEU A 320 -11.69 -1.77 -6.60
C LEU A 320 -10.17 -1.59 -6.47
N ALA A 321 -9.58 -2.12 -5.39
CA ALA A 321 -8.13 -2.14 -5.21
C ALA A 321 -7.42 -2.89 -6.34
N VAL A 322 -7.95 -4.06 -6.72
CA VAL A 322 -7.44 -4.86 -7.84
C VAL A 322 -7.63 -4.12 -9.17
N GLU A 323 -8.75 -3.44 -9.39
CA GLU A 323 -8.99 -2.64 -10.60
C GLU A 323 -7.94 -1.52 -10.76
N HIS A 324 -7.76 -0.69 -9.73
CA HIS A 324 -6.75 0.36 -9.75
C HIS A 324 -5.32 -0.19 -9.83
N ALA A 325 -5.00 -1.28 -9.12
CA ALA A 325 -3.67 -1.89 -9.21
C ALA A 325 -3.37 -2.42 -10.63
N GLN A 326 -4.37 -2.96 -11.33
CA GLN A 326 -4.23 -3.36 -12.73
C GLN A 326 -3.97 -2.15 -13.64
N ALA A 327 -4.70 -1.06 -13.44
CA ALA A 327 -4.49 0.19 -14.18
C ALA A 327 -3.09 0.78 -13.93
N ALA A 328 -2.58 0.73 -12.69
CA ALA A 328 -1.24 1.17 -12.35
C ALA A 328 -0.16 0.34 -13.08
N VAL A 329 -0.27 -0.99 -13.03
CA VAL A 329 0.66 -1.91 -13.75
C VAL A 329 0.59 -1.72 -15.26
N ALA A 330 -0.59 -1.43 -15.82
CA ALA A 330 -0.71 -1.18 -17.26
C ALA A 330 0.04 0.07 -17.73
N LEU A 331 0.13 1.09 -16.86
CA LEU A 331 0.88 2.33 -17.13
C LEU A 331 2.39 2.14 -16.99
N GLU A 332 2.83 1.32 -16.03
CA GLU A 332 4.25 1.08 -15.73
C GLU A 332 4.53 -0.42 -15.57
N PRO A 333 4.49 -1.21 -16.66
CA PRO A 333 4.53 -2.68 -16.59
C PRO A 333 5.87 -3.25 -16.13
N ALA A 334 6.95 -2.46 -16.16
CA ALA A 334 8.27 -2.86 -15.69
C ALA A 334 8.47 -2.68 -14.17
N ASP A 335 7.56 -1.98 -13.48
CA ASP A 335 7.69 -1.76 -12.02
C ASP A 335 7.29 -3.03 -11.24
N THR A 336 8.29 -3.70 -10.66
CA THR A 336 8.09 -4.94 -9.88
C THR A 336 7.34 -4.71 -8.56
N ARG A 337 7.37 -3.49 -8.01
CA ARG A 337 6.60 -3.13 -6.81
C ARG A 337 5.11 -3.10 -7.13
N LEU A 338 4.72 -2.50 -8.26
CA LEU A 338 3.31 -2.48 -8.71
C LEU A 338 2.80 -3.90 -8.99
N GLN A 339 3.61 -4.74 -9.63
CA GLN A 339 3.28 -6.15 -9.86
C GLN A 339 3.08 -6.91 -8.54
N GLY A 340 3.96 -6.70 -7.57
CA GLY A 340 3.85 -7.28 -6.23
C GLY A 340 2.57 -6.85 -5.50
N ASN A 341 2.25 -5.55 -5.55
CA ASN A 341 1.01 -4.99 -4.99
C ASN A 341 -0.22 -5.66 -5.62
N LEU A 342 -0.29 -5.71 -6.96
CA LEU A 342 -1.40 -6.34 -7.66
C LEU A 342 -1.56 -7.83 -7.29
N ALA A 343 -0.46 -8.58 -7.20
CA ALA A 343 -0.50 -9.99 -6.81
C ALA A 343 -1.05 -10.18 -5.39
N HIS A 344 -0.59 -9.35 -4.44
CA HIS A 344 -1.09 -9.37 -3.06
C HIS A 344 -2.59 -9.02 -2.98
N MET A 345 -3.01 -7.97 -3.68
CA MET A 345 -4.40 -7.53 -3.70
C MET A 345 -5.33 -8.56 -4.36
N ARG A 346 -4.89 -9.20 -5.46
CA ARG A 346 -5.64 -10.29 -6.11
C ARG A 346 -5.80 -11.50 -5.20
N SER A 347 -4.70 -11.94 -4.58
CA SER A 347 -4.75 -13.07 -3.66
C SER A 347 -5.70 -12.80 -2.49
N SER A 348 -5.65 -11.59 -1.93
CA SER A 348 -6.58 -11.14 -0.91
C SER A 348 -8.01 -11.18 -1.45
N PHE A 349 -8.23 -10.68 -2.67
CA PHE A 349 -9.53 -10.68 -3.32
C PHE A 349 -10.12 -12.08 -3.62
N GLU A 350 -9.29 -13.05 -3.98
CA GLU A 350 -9.74 -14.39 -4.36
C GLU A 350 -10.10 -15.26 -3.15
N SER A 351 -9.49 -15.01 -1.98
CA SER A 351 -9.74 -15.78 -0.76
C SER A 351 -11.19 -15.65 -0.26
N TRP A 352 -11.63 -14.43 -0.01
CA TRP A 352 -12.93 -14.04 0.54
C TRP A 352 -14.08 -13.95 -0.48
N ALA A 353 -13.84 -13.63 -1.76
CA ALA A 353 -14.89 -13.37 -2.75
C ALA A 353 -15.96 -14.48 -2.83
N PRO A 354 -15.62 -15.79 -2.72
CA PRO A 354 -16.64 -16.83 -2.73
C PRO A 354 -17.58 -16.83 -1.51
N ALA A 355 -17.22 -16.15 -0.41
CA ALA A 355 -18.08 -15.96 0.76
C ALA A 355 -19.18 -14.93 0.49
N LEU A 356 -18.95 -13.99 -0.43
CA LEU A 356 -19.91 -12.97 -0.81
C LEU A 356 -20.80 -13.54 -1.92
N ILE A 357 -22.06 -13.84 -1.59
CA ILE A 357 -23.06 -14.38 -2.50
C ILE A 357 -24.12 -13.32 -2.80
N GLU A 358 -24.89 -13.51 -3.86
CA GLU A 358 -26.02 -12.65 -4.17
C GLU A 358 -27.32 -13.30 -3.69
N VAL A 359 -28.09 -12.58 -2.88
CA VAL A 359 -29.42 -12.99 -2.41
C VAL A 359 -30.39 -11.87 -2.78
N ASP A 360 -31.37 -12.16 -3.64
CA ASP A 360 -32.36 -11.18 -4.13
C ASP A 360 -31.73 -9.88 -4.70
N GLY A 361 -30.59 -9.99 -5.38
CA GLY A 361 -29.87 -8.84 -5.95
C GLY A 361 -28.99 -8.08 -4.95
N VAL A 362 -28.85 -8.55 -3.71
CA VAL A 362 -28.06 -7.90 -2.66
C VAL A 362 -26.85 -8.77 -2.30
N PRO A 363 -25.61 -8.23 -2.37
CA PRO A 363 -24.42 -8.91 -1.86
C PRO A 363 -24.55 -9.23 -0.37
N THR A 364 -24.45 -10.50 -0.02
CA THR A 364 -24.67 -11.04 1.32
C THR A 364 -23.59 -12.06 1.66
N TRP A 365 -23.12 -12.07 2.91
CA TRP A 365 -22.17 -13.09 3.38
C TRP A 365 -22.86 -14.43 3.52
N ARG A 366 -22.24 -15.48 2.98
CA ARG A 366 -22.71 -16.85 3.14
C ARG A 366 -22.73 -17.23 4.62
N THR A 367 -23.91 -17.49 5.13
CA THR A 367 -24.13 -17.98 6.49
C THR A 367 -24.38 -19.48 6.47
N LEU A 368 -23.89 -20.17 7.49
CA LEU A 368 -24.14 -21.59 7.69
C LEU A 368 -25.63 -21.79 8.04
N PRO A 369 -26.34 -22.76 7.43
CA PRO A 369 -27.75 -22.98 7.73
C PRO A 369 -27.92 -23.58 9.15
N THR A 370 -28.22 -22.71 10.11
CA THR A 370 -28.43 -23.07 11.51
C THR A 370 -29.93 -23.26 11.81
N SER A 371 -30.26 -24.28 12.59
CA SER A 371 -31.61 -24.53 13.11
C SER A 371 -31.86 -23.83 14.45
N SER A 372 -30.82 -23.73 15.28
CA SER A 372 -30.83 -22.92 16.49
C SER A 372 -29.42 -22.44 16.83
N ILE A 373 -29.35 -21.33 17.55
CA ILE A 373 -28.14 -20.81 18.16
C ILE A 373 -28.45 -20.52 19.63
N VAL A 374 -27.68 -21.12 20.53
CA VAL A 374 -27.87 -21.01 21.98
C VAL A 374 -26.64 -20.36 22.59
N THR A 375 -26.85 -19.34 23.42
CA THR A 375 -25.77 -18.76 24.22
C THR A 375 -25.61 -19.54 25.51
N VAL A 376 -24.38 -19.93 25.83
CA VAL A 376 -24.06 -20.69 27.04
C VAL A 376 -24.20 -19.79 28.26
N ALA A 377 -25.05 -20.21 29.21
CA ALA A 377 -25.22 -19.50 30.47
C ALA A 377 -24.08 -19.82 31.45
N PRO A 378 -23.61 -18.84 32.24
CA PRO A 378 -22.63 -19.10 33.29
C PRO A 378 -23.23 -19.94 34.43
N PRO A 379 -22.41 -20.74 35.14
CA PRO A 379 -22.86 -21.44 36.33
C PRO A 379 -23.12 -20.45 37.47
N LEU A 380 -23.89 -20.86 38.47
CA LEU A 380 -24.27 -20.02 39.61
C LEU A 380 -23.08 -19.51 40.44
N ASP A 381 -21.95 -20.20 40.41
CA ASP A 381 -20.73 -19.89 41.14
C ASP A 381 -19.68 -19.15 40.31
N ALA A 382 -19.97 -18.82 39.04
CA ALA A 382 -19.09 -17.98 38.24
C ALA A 382 -19.13 -16.52 38.71
N SER A 383 -17.97 -15.86 38.64
CA SER A 383 -17.90 -14.41 38.84
C SER A 383 -18.68 -13.70 37.72
N PRO A 384 -19.52 -12.70 38.02
CA PRO A 384 -20.28 -11.96 37.01
C PRO A 384 -19.37 -11.11 36.09
N ASP A 385 -18.16 -10.81 36.54
CA ASP A 385 -17.19 -10.00 35.79
C ASP A 385 -16.33 -10.85 34.83
N TRP A 386 -16.38 -12.17 34.97
CA TRP A 386 -15.70 -13.10 34.08
C TRP A 386 -16.54 -13.37 32.82
N VAL A 387 -15.84 -13.52 31.70
CA VAL A 387 -16.43 -13.67 30.37
C VAL A 387 -16.28 -15.10 29.89
N LEU A 388 -17.35 -15.68 29.34
CA LEU A 388 -17.32 -17.00 28.72
C LEU A 388 -17.03 -16.88 27.21
N MET A 389 -16.10 -17.67 26.71
CA MET A 389 -15.74 -17.69 25.28
C MET A 389 -15.16 -19.05 24.85
N ASN A 390 -14.87 -19.16 23.56
CA ASN A 390 -14.13 -20.25 22.90
C ASN A 390 -14.48 -21.67 23.40
N PRO A 391 -15.78 -22.03 23.50
CA PRO A 391 -16.17 -23.37 23.95
C PRO A 391 -15.83 -24.44 22.91
N SER A 392 -15.43 -25.64 23.35
CA SER A 392 -15.14 -26.78 22.46
C SER A 392 -16.04 -27.98 22.77
N ILE A 393 -17.04 -28.23 21.91
CA ILE A 393 -17.94 -29.38 21.95
C ILE A 393 -17.34 -30.60 21.24
N ALA A 394 -17.61 -31.78 21.78
CA ALA A 394 -17.26 -33.08 21.22
C ALA A 394 -18.31 -34.15 21.61
N SER A 395 -18.30 -35.28 20.90
CA SER A 395 -19.22 -36.41 21.11
C SER A 395 -18.48 -37.68 21.50
N ASP A 396 -19.08 -38.50 22.36
CA ASP A 396 -18.63 -39.89 22.58
C ASP A 396 -19.36 -40.92 21.69
N GLY A 397 -20.16 -40.43 20.75
CA GLY A 397 -21.03 -41.23 19.88
C GLY A 397 -22.44 -41.43 20.46
N THR A 398 -22.68 -41.07 21.73
CA THR A 398 -23.99 -41.18 22.38
C THR A 398 -24.44 -39.89 23.04
N ALA A 399 -23.51 -39.10 23.57
CA ALA A 399 -23.76 -37.85 24.26
C ALA A 399 -22.76 -36.78 23.83
N LEU A 400 -23.13 -35.52 24.06
CA LEU A 400 -22.31 -34.36 23.80
C LEU A 400 -21.76 -33.79 25.11
N ARG A 401 -20.48 -33.43 25.07
CA ARG A 401 -19.81 -32.69 26.15
C ARG A 401 -19.05 -31.51 25.57
N MET A 402 -18.89 -30.46 26.37
CA MET A 402 -18.26 -29.24 25.91
C MET A 402 -17.39 -28.64 27.02
N THR A 403 -16.18 -28.21 26.66
CA THR A 403 -15.40 -27.30 27.50
C THR A 403 -15.85 -25.87 27.24
N VAL A 404 -15.85 -25.02 28.26
CA VAL A 404 -16.17 -23.59 28.16
C VAL A 404 -15.07 -22.81 28.85
N ARG A 405 -14.44 -21.89 28.11
CA ARG A 405 -13.37 -21.03 28.65
C ARG A 405 -14.02 -19.86 29.38
N ALA A 406 -13.60 -19.61 30.62
CA ALA A 406 -13.94 -18.42 31.38
C ALA A 406 -12.68 -17.58 31.60
N VAL A 407 -12.73 -16.27 31.33
CA VAL A 407 -11.58 -15.38 31.49
C VAL A 407 -11.92 -14.14 32.32
N ASN A 408 -10.91 -13.58 32.98
CA ASN A 408 -11.04 -12.41 33.84
C ASN A 408 -10.85 -11.07 33.11
N TYR A 409 -11.09 -10.99 31.80
CA TYR A 409 -10.95 -9.74 31.04
C TYR A 409 -12.06 -9.54 30.02
N ARG A 410 -12.26 -8.29 29.62
CA ARG A 410 -13.04 -7.89 28.43
C ARG A 410 -12.12 -7.24 27.42
N LEU A 411 -12.26 -7.61 26.15
CA LEU A 411 -11.56 -6.98 25.04
C LEU A 411 -12.50 -5.99 24.35
N THR A 412 -12.08 -4.72 24.22
CA THR A 412 -12.80 -3.70 23.46
C THR A 412 -11.85 -3.04 22.48
N GLY A 413 -12.03 -3.29 21.18
CA GLY A 413 -11.02 -2.99 20.18
C GLY A 413 -9.73 -3.75 20.47
N SER A 414 -8.66 -3.03 20.79
CA SER A 414 -7.35 -3.58 21.16
C SER A 414 -7.02 -3.47 22.66
N GLN A 415 -7.97 -3.01 23.50
CA GLN A 415 -7.74 -2.76 24.92
C GLN A 415 -8.37 -3.83 25.81
N TYR A 416 -7.57 -4.33 26.76
CA TYR A 416 -8.01 -5.25 27.81
C TYR A 416 -8.49 -4.47 29.02
N SER A 417 -9.70 -4.78 29.49
CA SER A 417 -10.21 -4.38 30.80
C SER A 417 -10.22 -5.59 31.71
N MET A 418 -9.36 -5.60 32.73
CA MET A 418 -9.26 -6.69 33.70
C MET A 418 -10.38 -6.61 34.73
N ALA A 419 -10.93 -7.76 35.14
CA ALA A 419 -11.91 -7.90 36.21
C ALA A 419 -11.23 -7.98 37.59
N ASP A 420 -10.05 -8.60 37.65
CA ASP A 420 -9.26 -8.71 38.87
C ASP A 420 -8.39 -7.44 39.07
N GLU A 421 -8.02 -7.14 40.31
CA GLU A 421 -7.19 -5.95 40.64
C GLU A 421 -5.73 -6.07 40.17
N ASP A 422 -5.25 -7.29 39.93
CA ASP A 422 -3.93 -7.54 39.37
C ASP A 422 -3.98 -7.62 37.84
N THR A 423 -2.86 -7.31 37.19
CA THR A 423 -2.77 -7.29 35.72
C THR A 423 -2.57 -8.69 35.14
N VAL A 424 -2.95 -9.75 35.85
CA VAL A 424 -2.74 -11.15 35.46
C VAL A 424 -3.95 -11.64 34.67
N ILE A 425 -3.72 -12.15 33.46
CA ILE A 425 -4.76 -12.80 32.66
C ILE A 425 -4.99 -14.19 33.22
N ARG A 426 -6.22 -14.48 33.65
CA ARG A 426 -6.60 -15.79 34.17
C ARG A 426 -7.64 -16.43 33.29
N THR A 427 -7.44 -17.72 33.04
CA THR A 427 -8.37 -18.59 32.34
C THR A 427 -8.77 -19.75 33.25
N ARG A 428 -10.06 -20.10 33.25
CA ARG A 428 -10.59 -21.32 33.88
C ARG A 428 -11.39 -22.12 32.85
N ILE A 429 -11.40 -23.44 33.01
CA ILE A 429 -12.14 -24.34 32.14
C ILE A 429 -13.32 -24.92 32.90
N GLY A 430 -14.53 -24.69 32.40
CA GLY A 430 -15.71 -25.47 32.77
C GLY A 430 -15.91 -26.64 31.81
N ILE A 431 -16.47 -27.75 32.27
CA ILE A 431 -16.99 -28.82 31.42
C ILE A 431 -18.49 -29.00 31.69
N VAL A 432 -19.27 -29.12 30.62
CA VAL A 432 -20.73 -29.22 30.65
C VAL A 432 -21.22 -30.33 29.74
N ASP A 433 -22.34 -30.96 30.10
CA ASP A 433 -23.11 -31.81 29.19
C ASP A 433 -23.98 -30.92 28.30
N VAL A 434 -24.17 -31.31 27.04
CA VAL A 434 -24.96 -30.55 26.06
C VAL A 434 -26.10 -31.42 25.52
N ASP A 435 -27.32 -30.88 25.52
CA ASP A 435 -28.49 -31.58 24.99
C ASP A 435 -28.66 -31.44 23.47
N ALA A 436 -29.69 -32.07 22.91
CA ALA A 436 -29.95 -32.06 21.47
C ALA A 436 -30.27 -30.66 20.90
N LEU A 437 -30.67 -29.69 21.75
CA LEU A 437 -30.95 -28.31 21.37
C LEU A 437 -29.73 -27.39 21.52
N GLY A 438 -28.60 -27.92 21.98
CA GLY A 438 -27.38 -27.16 22.23
C GLY A 438 -27.33 -26.49 23.61
N VAL A 439 -28.24 -26.85 24.53
CA VAL A 439 -28.30 -26.26 25.87
C VAL A 439 -27.30 -26.97 26.79
N ALA A 440 -26.44 -26.17 27.43
CA ALA A 440 -25.44 -26.63 28.38
C ALA A 440 -26.04 -26.86 29.78
N SER A 441 -25.63 -27.92 30.46
CA SER A 441 -26.02 -28.23 31.83
C SER A 441 -24.93 -29.03 32.58
N GLY A 442 -25.11 -29.27 33.88
CA GLY A 442 -24.21 -30.14 34.64
C GLY A 442 -22.79 -29.58 34.82
N TRP A 443 -22.64 -28.26 34.94
CA TRP A 443 -21.34 -27.59 35.00
C TRP A 443 -20.41 -28.13 36.08
N GLN A 444 -19.16 -28.41 35.71
CA GLN A 444 -18.07 -28.75 36.62
C GLN A 444 -16.83 -27.94 36.26
N TRP A 445 -16.16 -27.35 37.24
CA TRP A 445 -14.87 -26.70 37.02
C TRP A 445 -13.76 -27.76 36.93
N VAL A 446 -12.88 -27.61 35.95
CA VAL A 446 -11.69 -28.45 35.79
C VAL A 446 -10.55 -27.87 36.62
N ASP A 447 -9.93 -28.67 37.46
CA ASP A 447 -8.66 -28.35 38.09
C ASP A 447 -7.52 -28.60 37.09
N ASP A 448 -6.95 -27.52 36.57
CA ASP A 448 -5.84 -27.51 35.63
C ASP A 448 -4.48 -27.22 36.29
N SER A 449 -4.41 -27.17 37.62
CA SER A 449 -3.19 -26.80 38.36
C SER A 449 -1.98 -27.67 38.00
N ALA A 450 -2.19 -28.95 37.68
CA ALA A 450 -1.13 -29.86 37.24
C ALA A 450 -0.49 -29.45 35.90
N ALA A 451 -1.21 -28.73 35.05
CA ALA A 451 -0.74 -28.26 33.73
C ALA A 451 0.09 -26.99 33.83
N LEU A 452 -0.08 -26.23 34.92
CA LEU A 452 0.56 -24.94 35.13
C LEU A 452 2.01 -25.08 35.61
N SER A 453 2.81 -24.05 35.34
CA SER A 453 4.13 -23.89 35.91
C SER A 453 4.02 -23.52 37.39
N PRO A 454 4.78 -24.15 38.31
CA PRO A 454 4.83 -23.69 39.69
C PRO A 454 5.47 -22.30 39.85
N ASN A 455 6.20 -21.83 38.82
CA ASN A 455 6.83 -20.52 38.75
C ASN A 455 6.48 -19.88 37.38
N PRO A 456 5.31 -19.24 37.25
CA PRO A 456 4.92 -18.61 35.99
C PRO A 456 5.85 -17.43 35.66
N LEU A 457 6.39 -17.41 34.43
CA LEU A 457 7.29 -16.33 33.97
C LEU A 457 6.53 -15.15 33.34
N PHE A 458 5.28 -15.37 32.95
CA PHE A 458 4.42 -14.39 32.29
C PHE A 458 3.09 -14.30 33.06
N PRO A 459 2.44 -13.12 33.09
CA PRO A 459 1.22 -12.90 33.85
C PRO A 459 -0.01 -13.47 33.12
N VAL A 460 0.04 -14.75 32.75
CA VAL A 460 -1.04 -15.50 32.11
C VAL A 460 -1.13 -16.86 32.79
N GLU A 461 -2.26 -17.13 33.44
CA GLU A 461 -2.54 -18.35 34.21
C GLU A 461 -3.71 -19.12 33.60
N GLY A 462 -3.61 -20.45 33.62
CA GLY A 462 -4.65 -21.35 33.11
C GLY A 462 -4.40 -21.86 31.69
N VAL A 463 -5.09 -22.93 31.33
CA VAL A 463 -5.07 -23.49 29.97
C VAL A 463 -6.07 -22.75 29.07
N GLU A 464 -5.58 -22.16 27.97
CA GLU A 464 -6.35 -21.39 26.99
C GLU A 464 -6.88 -22.29 25.85
N ASP A 465 -8.04 -21.92 25.28
CA ASP A 465 -8.64 -22.52 24.08
C ASP A 465 -8.62 -24.07 24.08
N ALA A 466 -9.02 -24.66 25.22
CA ALA A 466 -8.93 -26.09 25.48
C ALA A 466 -9.90 -26.90 24.60
N ARG A 467 -9.36 -27.50 23.54
CA ARG A 467 -10.10 -28.35 22.60
C ARG A 467 -10.40 -29.71 23.20
N LEU A 468 -11.67 -29.99 23.46
CA LEU A 468 -12.14 -31.27 23.98
C LEU A 468 -12.26 -32.31 22.85
N PHE A 469 -11.76 -33.52 23.06
CA PHE A 469 -11.94 -34.63 22.14
C PHE A 469 -11.95 -35.98 22.86
N LEU A 470 -12.48 -37.01 22.20
CA LEU A 470 -12.48 -38.38 22.71
C LEU A 470 -11.33 -39.18 22.08
N HIS A 471 -10.55 -39.87 22.90
CA HIS A 471 -9.55 -40.84 22.44
C HIS A 471 -9.50 -42.04 23.38
N GLN A 472 -9.56 -43.25 22.83
CA GLN A 472 -9.58 -44.51 23.58
C GLN A 472 -10.68 -44.55 24.68
N GLY A 473 -11.86 -43.99 24.39
CA GLY A 473 -12.99 -43.93 25.34
C GLY A 473 -12.79 -42.97 26.52
N LYS A 474 -11.74 -42.15 26.48
CA LYS A 474 -11.42 -41.14 27.49
C LYS A 474 -11.51 -39.74 26.90
N TRP A 475 -11.82 -38.78 27.75
CA TRP A 475 -11.86 -37.37 27.38
C TRP A 475 -10.47 -36.77 27.53
N TRP A 476 -10.07 -36.00 26.52
CA TRP A 476 -8.78 -35.32 26.47
C TRP A 476 -9.00 -33.87 26.10
N ILE A 477 -8.08 -33.01 26.53
CA ILE A 477 -7.98 -31.64 26.05
C ILE A 477 -6.63 -31.38 25.41
N LEU A 478 -6.64 -30.56 24.36
CA LEU A 478 -5.45 -29.91 23.81
C LEU A 478 -5.65 -28.39 23.88
N GLY A 479 -4.85 -27.72 24.71
CA GLY A 479 -4.97 -26.27 24.93
C GLY A 479 -3.63 -25.57 24.89
N ALA A 480 -3.65 -24.23 24.92
CA ALA A 480 -2.48 -23.38 24.93
C ALA A 480 -2.09 -22.94 26.34
N ILE A 481 -0.80 -22.79 26.59
CA ILE A 481 -0.24 -22.22 27.83
C ILE A 481 0.88 -21.23 27.49
N ARG A 482 1.04 -20.18 28.31
CA ARG A 482 2.06 -19.13 28.13
C ARG A 482 2.99 -18.95 29.34
N ASP A 483 2.77 -19.71 30.40
CA ASP A 483 3.42 -19.55 31.70
C ASP A 483 4.81 -20.21 31.81
N PHE A 484 5.25 -20.94 30.78
CA PHE A 484 6.41 -21.84 30.88
C PHE A 484 7.65 -21.42 30.07
N ALA A 485 7.51 -21.03 28.80
CA ALA A 485 8.66 -20.76 27.94
C ALA A 485 9.39 -19.49 28.40
N VAL A 486 10.72 -19.51 28.47
CA VAL A 486 11.53 -18.35 28.91
C VAL A 486 11.31 -17.14 28.01
N SER A 487 11.05 -17.36 26.72
CA SER A 487 10.73 -16.34 25.73
C SER A 487 9.31 -15.76 25.83
N GLY A 488 8.43 -16.39 26.61
CA GLY A 488 6.99 -16.08 26.64
C GLY A 488 6.23 -16.59 25.44
N ALA A 489 6.86 -17.47 24.66
CA ALA A 489 6.24 -18.17 23.57
C ALA A 489 5.15 -19.12 24.08
N ILE A 490 4.08 -19.23 23.29
CA ILE A 490 2.92 -20.07 23.61
C ILE A 490 3.25 -21.51 23.23
N ARG A 491 2.84 -22.45 24.08
CA ARG A 491 3.04 -23.90 23.91
C ARG A 491 1.69 -24.60 23.98
N GLN A 492 1.65 -25.83 23.48
CA GLN A 492 0.47 -26.70 23.57
C GLN A 492 0.63 -27.69 24.73
N VAL A 493 -0.47 -27.96 25.44
CA VAL A 493 -0.55 -28.96 26.50
C VAL A 493 -1.67 -29.95 26.21
N LEU A 494 -1.33 -31.23 26.24
CA LEU A 494 -2.25 -32.36 26.10
C LEU A 494 -2.49 -32.98 27.48
N ALA A 495 -3.73 -33.18 27.89
CA ALA A 495 -4.06 -33.83 29.17
C ALA A 495 -5.32 -34.69 29.09
N GLU A 496 -5.34 -35.78 29.86
CA GLU A 496 -6.55 -36.59 30.08
C GLU A 496 -7.43 -35.88 31.12
N VAL A 497 -8.73 -35.76 30.86
CA VAL A 497 -9.71 -35.26 31.84
C VAL A 497 -10.22 -36.45 32.65
N ARG A 498 -9.87 -36.49 33.94
CA ARG A 498 -10.30 -37.55 34.87
C ARG A 498 -11.34 -37.07 35.86
N ASP A 499 -12.11 -38.02 36.37
CA ASP A 499 -13.22 -37.84 37.30
C ASP A 499 -14.38 -37.00 36.72
N LYS A 500 -15.59 -37.54 36.76
CA LYS A 500 -16.77 -36.83 36.25
C LYS A 500 -17.32 -35.81 37.23
N LEU A 501 -17.09 -36.00 38.54
CA LEU A 501 -17.67 -35.18 39.61
C LEU A 501 -16.69 -34.13 40.12
N SER A 502 -15.40 -34.31 39.88
CA SER A 502 -14.36 -33.32 40.20
C SER A 502 -13.28 -33.38 39.14
N PRO A 503 -13.54 -32.85 37.93
CA PRO A 503 -12.66 -33.01 36.80
C PRO A 503 -11.25 -32.45 37.07
N THR A 504 -10.22 -33.25 36.80
CA THR A 504 -8.81 -32.84 36.91
C THR A 504 -8.05 -33.15 35.63
N LEU A 505 -7.07 -32.32 35.28
CA LEU A 505 -6.11 -32.63 34.22
C LEU A 505 -5.04 -33.61 34.73
N ASP A 506 -5.09 -34.85 34.27
CA ASP A 506 -4.14 -35.89 34.66
C ASP A 506 -2.90 -35.91 33.75
N HIS A 507 -1.72 -36.01 34.38
CA HIS A 507 -0.40 -36.12 33.73
C HIS A 507 -0.20 -35.25 32.46
N PRO A 508 -0.38 -33.92 32.54
CA PRO A 508 -0.30 -33.04 31.38
C PRO A 508 1.05 -33.18 30.67
N TRP A 509 0.98 -33.33 29.35
CA TRP A 509 2.13 -33.41 28.45
C TRP A 509 2.24 -32.11 27.67
N ARG A 510 3.28 -31.34 27.99
CA ARG A 510 3.69 -30.15 27.23
C ARG A 510 4.36 -30.62 25.93
N LEU A 511 3.76 -30.26 24.80
CA LEU A 511 4.20 -30.72 23.50
C LEU A 511 5.41 -29.88 23.02
N PRO A 512 6.52 -30.52 22.61
CA PRO A 512 7.67 -29.80 22.06
C PRO A 512 7.29 -29.13 20.72
N SER A 513 7.91 -27.98 20.43
CA SER A 513 7.75 -27.33 19.12
C SER A 513 8.42 -28.19 18.03
N PRO A 514 7.76 -28.44 16.90
CA PRO A 514 8.38 -29.13 15.78
C PRO A 514 9.40 -28.26 15.02
N LEU A 515 9.42 -26.94 15.26
CA LEU A 515 10.32 -26.01 14.58
C LEU A 515 11.65 -25.81 15.31
N THR A 516 11.68 -26.02 16.62
CA THR A 516 12.86 -25.76 17.44
C THR A 516 12.84 -26.57 18.73
N SER A 517 14.01 -27.07 19.13
CA SER A 517 14.23 -27.66 20.45
C SER A 517 14.67 -26.64 21.50
N ASP A 518 14.86 -25.37 21.11
CA ASP A 518 15.30 -24.27 21.97
C ASP A 518 14.10 -23.49 22.52
N ASP A 519 13.84 -23.63 23.82
CA ASP A 519 12.75 -22.93 24.52
C ASP A 519 12.99 -21.43 24.73
N SER A 520 14.18 -20.91 24.37
CA SER A 520 14.45 -19.47 24.29
C SER A 520 13.97 -18.84 22.97
N ALA A 521 13.61 -19.65 21.98
CA ALA A 521 13.09 -19.15 20.71
C ALA A 521 11.65 -18.62 20.85
N SER A 522 11.36 -17.49 20.19
CA SER A 522 10.04 -16.84 20.18
C SER A 522 9.08 -17.44 19.13
N VAL A 523 9.00 -18.78 19.06
CA VAL A 523 8.09 -19.49 18.16
C VAL A 523 6.79 -19.81 18.90
N TYR A 524 5.68 -19.20 18.49
CA TYR A 524 4.36 -19.39 19.10
C TYR A 524 3.65 -20.61 18.50
N GLU A 525 3.32 -21.59 19.35
CA GLU A 525 2.52 -22.76 18.95
C GLU A 525 1.05 -22.55 19.32
N LYS A 526 0.19 -22.35 18.32
CA LYS A 526 -1.26 -22.17 18.47
C LYS A 526 -2.01 -23.04 17.48
N ASN A 527 -3.31 -23.23 17.72
CA ASN A 527 -4.24 -23.76 16.72
C ASN A 527 -3.95 -25.20 16.23
N TRP A 528 -3.28 -26.02 17.05
CA TRP A 528 -3.10 -27.44 16.73
C TRP A 528 -4.45 -28.16 16.80
N VAL A 529 -4.73 -29.00 15.81
CA VAL A 529 -6.01 -29.72 15.68
C VAL A 529 -5.82 -31.18 16.04
N PRO A 530 -6.46 -31.69 17.11
CA PRO A 530 -6.43 -33.12 17.45
C PRO A 530 -7.00 -34.01 16.34
N VAL A 531 -6.28 -35.08 15.99
CA VAL A 531 -6.71 -36.12 15.04
C VAL A 531 -6.77 -37.47 15.76
N ALA A 532 -7.88 -37.73 16.44
CA ALA A 532 -8.11 -38.92 17.25
C ALA A 532 -8.91 -40.02 16.52
N LEU A 533 -8.56 -40.29 15.26
CA LEU A 533 -9.29 -41.24 14.40
C LEU A 533 -8.92 -42.72 14.64
N SER A 534 -7.72 -42.96 15.19
CA SER A 534 -7.19 -44.31 15.45
C SER A 534 -7.20 -44.60 16.94
N PRO A 535 -7.55 -45.82 17.38
CA PRO A 535 -7.39 -46.21 18.79
C PRO A 535 -5.93 -46.43 19.17
N SER A 536 -5.01 -46.63 18.22
CA SER A 536 -3.59 -46.96 18.48
C SER A 536 -2.63 -45.78 18.31
N SER A 537 -3.10 -44.64 17.81
CA SER A 537 -2.27 -43.45 17.58
C SER A 537 -3.08 -42.18 17.78
N LEU A 538 -2.42 -41.16 18.32
CA LEU A 538 -2.94 -39.80 18.39
C LEU A 538 -2.05 -38.91 17.52
N ASP A 539 -2.67 -38.29 16.53
CA ASP A 539 -2.00 -37.36 15.62
C ASP A 539 -2.59 -35.94 15.84
N VAL A 540 -1.92 -34.93 15.29
CA VAL A 540 -2.37 -33.54 15.25
C VAL A 540 -2.14 -32.96 13.86
N VAL A 541 -3.04 -32.10 13.38
CA VAL A 541 -2.69 -31.17 12.30
C VAL A 541 -2.01 -29.98 12.98
N TRP A 542 -0.70 -29.86 12.74
CA TRP A 542 0.14 -28.78 13.29
C TRP A 542 -0.06 -27.47 12.52
N SER A 543 -0.18 -27.57 11.20
CA SER A 543 -0.42 -26.47 10.29
C SER A 543 -1.46 -26.88 9.26
N THR A 544 -2.39 -25.99 8.92
CA THR A 544 -3.36 -26.23 7.83
C THR A 544 -2.81 -25.78 6.49
N ASP A 545 -2.10 -24.65 6.43
CA ASP A 545 -1.42 -24.19 5.22
C ASP A 545 0.05 -23.79 5.50
N PRO A 546 1.05 -24.59 5.08
CA PRO A 546 0.88 -25.89 4.42
C PRO A 546 0.20 -26.90 5.36
N PHE A 547 -0.51 -27.88 4.80
CA PHE A 547 -1.12 -28.95 5.59
C PHE A 547 -0.03 -29.87 6.09
N VAL A 548 0.17 -29.93 7.41
CA VAL A 548 1.20 -30.74 8.07
C VAL A 548 0.59 -31.52 9.23
N GLN A 549 0.64 -32.85 9.12
CA GLN A 549 0.19 -33.76 10.18
C GLN A 549 1.39 -34.36 10.94
N LEU A 550 1.34 -34.29 12.26
CA LEU A 550 2.35 -34.82 13.17
C LEU A 550 1.74 -35.90 14.07
N ARG A 551 2.55 -36.85 14.50
CA ARG A 551 2.20 -37.91 15.45
C ARG A 551 2.72 -37.57 16.84
N LEU A 552 1.86 -37.76 17.84
CA LEU A 552 2.22 -37.69 19.25
C LEU A 552 2.65 -39.09 19.72
N ASP A 553 3.95 -39.31 19.86
CA ASP A 553 4.48 -40.58 20.38
C ASP A 553 4.47 -40.55 21.91
N ALA A 554 3.47 -41.22 22.50
CA ALA A 554 3.30 -41.28 23.94
C ALA A 554 4.47 -42.00 24.68
N LEU A 555 5.23 -42.87 24.01
CA LEU A 555 6.35 -43.60 24.61
C LEU A 555 7.59 -42.71 24.71
N THR A 556 7.93 -42.02 23.62
CA THR A 556 9.12 -41.16 23.56
C THR A 556 8.85 -39.72 24.01
N ARG A 557 7.57 -39.35 24.14
CA ARG A 557 7.10 -37.97 24.36
C ARG A 557 7.63 -36.99 23.31
N GLN A 558 7.77 -37.46 22.07
CA GLN A 558 8.17 -36.66 20.93
C GLN A 558 6.99 -36.37 20.00
N VAL A 559 7.12 -35.31 19.22
CA VAL A 559 6.22 -34.97 18.11
C VAL A 559 6.97 -35.25 16.82
N VAL A 560 6.49 -36.20 16.01
CA VAL A 560 7.20 -36.67 14.81
C VAL A 560 6.36 -36.51 13.55
N PRO A 561 6.94 -36.16 12.38
CA PRO A 561 6.17 -36.05 11.15
C PRO A 561 5.50 -37.36 10.73
N VAL A 562 4.28 -37.29 10.21
CA VAL A 562 3.65 -38.41 9.52
C VAL A 562 4.08 -38.38 8.05
N ALA A 563 4.75 -39.45 7.58
CA ALA A 563 5.25 -39.52 6.20
C ALA A 563 4.13 -39.29 5.16
N GLY A 564 4.41 -38.50 4.11
CA GLY A 564 3.46 -38.15 3.03
C GLY A 564 2.51 -37.00 3.35
N ARG A 565 2.39 -36.58 4.62
CA ARG A 565 1.37 -35.61 5.07
C ARG A 565 1.89 -34.16 5.13
N ALA A 566 2.51 -33.69 4.05
CA ALA A 566 2.94 -32.30 3.87
C ALA A 566 2.54 -31.80 2.48
N THR A 567 1.49 -30.97 2.41
CA THR A 567 0.94 -30.47 1.14
C THR A 567 0.70 -28.96 1.24
N ALA A 568 1.32 -28.16 0.37
CA ALA A 568 1.01 -26.74 0.28
C ALA A 568 -0.42 -26.55 -0.24
N LEU A 569 -1.20 -25.68 0.40
CA LEU A 569 -2.52 -25.32 -0.08
C LEU A 569 -2.40 -23.98 -0.82
N ALA A 570 -3.24 -23.76 -1.83
CA ALA A 570 -3.26 -22.48 -2.57
C ALA A 570 -4.02 -21.36 -1.82
N THR A 571 -4.23 -21.50 -0.51
CA THR A 571 -5.14 -20.69 0.31
C THR A 571 -4.38 -20.14 1.50
N HIS A 572 -3.97 -18.87 1.43
CA HIS A 572 -3.10 -18.21 2.39
C HIS A 572 -3.74 -18.06 3.80
N ASP A 573 -2.99 -18.36 4.87
CA ASP A 573 -3.27 -18.09 6.31
C ASP A 573 -4.48 -18.82 6.94
N LEU A 574 -4.74 -20.06 6.54
CA LEU A 574 -5.72 -20.92 7.23
C LEU A 574 -5.17 -21.44 8.56
N ARG A 575 -5.99 -21.35 9.61
CA ARG A 575 -5.62 -21.76 10.97
C ARG A 575 -6.58 -22.80 11.52
N GLY A 576 -6.02 -23.84 12.14
CA GLY A 576 -6.79 -24.90 12.78
C GLY A 576 -7.74 -24.37 13.86
N SER A 577 -9.00 -24.82 13.84
CA SER A 577 -10.02 -24.33 14.75
C SER A 577 -10.54 -25.45 15.66
N THR A 578 -11.14 -26.51 15.11
CA THR A 578 -11.77 -27.60 15.88
C THR A 578 -10.92 -28.87 15.89
N PRO A 579 -11.10 -29.79 16.86
CA PRO A 579 -10.74 -31.19 16.66
C PRO A 579 -11.35 -31.78 15.38
N VAL A 580 -10.72 -32.84 14.87
CA VAL A 580 -11.31 -33.64 13.78
C VAL A 580 -12.51 -34.41 14.33
N PHE A 581 -13.64 -34.28 13.66
CA PHE A 581 -14.86 -35.06 13.88
C PHE A 581 -15.19 -35.88 12.64
N VAL A 582 -16.00 -36.93 12.81
CA VAL A 582 -16.35 -37.85 11.72
C VAL A 582 -17.78 -37.59 11.29
N THR A 583 -17.96 -37.38 9.99
CA THR A 583 -19.27 -37.26 9.33
C THR A 583 -19.54 -38.51 8.48
N PRO A 584 -20.73 -38.67 7.88
CA PRO A 584 -20.98 -39.75 6.92
C PRO A 584 -20.02 -39.75 5.72
N ASN A 585 -19.41 -38.60 5.40
CA ASN A 585 -18.47 -38.41 4.29
C ASN A 585 -17.00 -38.44 4.76
N GLY A 586 -16.71 -38.95 5.96
CA GLY A 586 -15.36 -39.06 6.49
C GLY A 586 -14.94 -37.93 7.45
N PRO A 587 -13.62 -37.82 7.72
CA PRO A 587 -13.08 -36.90 8.71
C PRO A 587 -13.10 -35.44 8.22
N VAL A 588 -13.56 -34.55 9.09
CA VAL A 588 -13.70 -33.11 8.83
C VAL A 588 -13.15 -32.35 10.04
N TYR A 589 -12.58 -31.17 9.80
CA TYR A 589 -12.40 -30.17 10.85
C TYR A 589 -12.70 -28.78 10.29
N VAL A 590 -12.95 -27.83 11.19
CA VAL A 590 -13.16 -26.43 10.82
C VAL A 590 -11.87 -25.66 11.00
N VAL A 591 -11.61 -24.74 10.08
CA VAL A 591 -10.53 -23.76 10.12
C VAL A 591 -11.11 -22.35 10.09
N HIS A 592 -10.31 -21.38 10.51
CA HIS A 592 -10.62 -19.97 10.33
C HIS A 592 -9.51 -19.27 9.54
N GLU A 593 -9.87 -18.24 8.80
CA GLU A 593 -8.99 -17.25 8.20
C GLU A 593 -9.43 -15.85 8.63
N VAL A 594 -8.53 -14.88 8.57
CA VAL A 594 -8.88 -13.49 8.82
C VAL A 594 -9.79 -13.01 7.69
N GLY A 595 -11.05 -12.72 8.03
CA GLY A 595 -12.01 -12.15 7.11
C GLY A 595 -11.81 -10.64 6.93
N PRO A 596 -12.64 -9.99 6.09
CA PRO A 596 -12.65 -8.54 5.98
C PRO A 596 -12.98 -7.92 7.35
N SER A 597 -12.18 -6.97 7.81
CA SER A 597 -12.51 -6.23 9.04
C SER A 597 -13.76 -5.38 8.80
N ILE A 598 -14.67 -5.40 9.76
CA ILE A 598 -15.81 -4.48 9.80
C ILE A 598 -15.40 -3.23 10.57
N PHE A 599 -15.99 -2.08 10.29
CA PHE A 599 -15.65 -0.83 10.97
C PHE A 599 -16.77 -0.41 11.92
N GLU A 600 -16.40 -0.09 13.16
CA GLU A 600 -17.29 0.54 14.14
C GLU A 600 -16.74 1.95 14.43
N GLY A 601 -17.24 2.95 13.69
CA GLY A 601 -16.56 4.25 13.56
C GLY A 601 -15.22 4.12 12.83
N ASP A 602 -14.18 4.79 13.31
CA ASP A 602 -12.84 4.75 12.69
C ASP A 602 -12.00 3.54 13.12
N ARG A 603 -12.58 2.58 13.85
CA ARG A 603 -11.86 1.43 14.40
C ARG A 603 -12.15 0.16 13.60
N PRO A 604 -11.12 -0.54 13.10
CA PRO A 604 -11.30 -1.83 12.47
C PRO A 604 -11.56 -2.91 13.52
N HIS A 605 -12.57 -3.72 13.30
CA HIS A 605 -12.91 -4.92 14.06
C HIS A 605 -12.61 -6.15 13.21
N ARG A 606 -11.75 -7.03 13.73
CA ARG A 606 -11.34 -8.25 13.05
C ARG A 606 -12.54 -9.18 12.90
N THR A 607 -12.62 -9.87 11.76
CA THR A 607 -13.60 -10.92 11.54
C THR A 607 -12.91 -12.23 11.19
N TYR A 608 -13.65 -13.33 11.33
CA TYR A 608 -13.20 -14.64 10.87
C TYR A 608 -14.19 -15.24 9.88
N LEU A 609 -13.64 -15.77 8.79
CA LEU A 609 -14.37 -16.66 7.88
C LEU A 609 -13.97 -18.09 8.22
N HIS A 610 -14.94 -19.00 8.12
CA HIS A 610 -14.76 -20.40 8.43
C HIS A 610 -14.82 -21.27 7.19
N ARG A 611 -14.09 -22.38 7.22
CA ARG A 611 -14.13 -23.40 6.16
C ARG A 611 -14.12 -24.79 6.74
N PHE A 612 -14.79 -25.70 6.06
CA PHE A 612 -14.61 -27.12 6.31
C PHE A 612 -13.38 -27.62 5.57
N VAL A 613 -12.54 -28.38 6.27
CA VAL A 613 -11.40 -29.06 5.66
C VAL A 613 -11.60 -30.56 5.80
N THR A 614 -11.55 -31.24 4.66
CA THR A 614 -11.56 -32.70 4.58
C THR A 614 -10.21 -33.20 4.12
N PHE A 615 -9.82 -34.40 4.55
CA PHE A 615 -8.55 -34.99 4.15
C PHE A 615 -8.60 -36.52 4.12
N CYS A 616 -7.93 -37.10 3.13
CA CYS A 616 -7.88 -38.55 2.92
C CYS A 616 -6.55 -38.91 2.24
N GLY A 617 -5.65 -39.59 2.96
CA GLY A 617 -4.25 -39.71 2.51
C GLY A 617 -3.61 -38.33 2.39
N ASP A 618 -2.92 -38.07 1.28
CA ASP A 618 -2.23 -36.79 1.04
C ASP A 618 -3.13 -35.75 0.36
N HIS A 619 -4.39 -36.12 0.08
CA HIS A 619 -5.39 -35.22 -0.49
C HIS A 619 -6.06 -34.44 0.63
N VAL A 620 -5.99 -33.11 0.52
CA VAL A 620 -6.62 -32.16 1.43
C VAL A 620 -7.51 -31.27 0.59
N HIS A 621 -8.76 -31.13 0.99
CA HIS A 621 -9.71 -30.25 0.32
C HIS A 621 -10.21 -29.19 1.29
N VAL A 622 -10.14 -27.93 0.84
CA VAL A 622 -10.63 -26.76 1.58
C VAL A 622 -11.96 -26.32 0.97
N GLY A 623 -13.01 -26.33 1.79
CA GLY A 623 -14.34 -25.90 1.42
C GLY A 623 -14.46 -24.40 1.15
N GLN A 624 -15.66 -24.02 0.71
CA GLN A 624 -16.04 -22.62 0.52
C GLN A 624 -16.13 -21.91 1.88
N PRO A 625 -15.81 -20.61 1.95
CA PRO A 625 -15.88 -19.82 3.18
C PRO A 625 -17.33 -19.52 3.60
N TRP A 626 -17.57 -19.45 4.90
CA TRP A 626 -18.87 -19.15 5.52
C TRP A 626 -18.71 -18.47 6.89
N THR A 627 -19.80 -17.87 7.36
CA THR A 627 -19.98 -17.30 8.71
C THR A 627 -21.14 -18.00 9.43
N ILE A 628 -21.31 -17.81 10.74
CA ILE A 628 -22.46 -18.34 11.49
C ILE A 628 -23.57 -17.28 11.60
N GLU A 629 -23.27 -16.10 12.16
CA GLU A 629 -24.25 -15.00 12.31
C GLU A 629 -23.81 -13.74 11.55
N GLY A 630 -23.06 -13.89 10.44
CA GLY A 630 -22.51 -12.81 9.63
C GLY A 630 -21.07 -12.44 9.99
N LEU A 631 -20.57 -11.34 9.43
CA LEU A 631 -19.20 -10.88 9.73
C LEU A 631 -19.08 -10.45 11.20
N ALA A 632 -18.28 -11.18 11.96
CA ALA A 632 -17.87 -10.88 13.33
C ALA A 632 -16.58 -11.66 13.67
N LEU A 633 -16.01 -11.43 14.84
CA LEU A 633 -14.94 -12.28 15.36
C LEU A 633 -15.57 -13.58 15.90
N GLU A 634 -15.83 -14.53 15.00
CA GLU A 634 -16.40 -15.84 15.35
C GLU A 634 -15.27 -16.89 15.43
N TYR A 635 -15.11 -17.57 16.56
CA TYR A 635 -14.07 -18.60 16.72
C TYR A 635 -14.66 -19.97 17.06
N VAL A 636 -14.82 -20.82 16.05
CA VAL A 636 -15.33 -22.19 16.22
C VAL A 636 -14.26 -23.07 16.85
N ALA A 637 -14.35 -23.33 18.16
CA ALA A 637 -13.33 -24.08 18.89
C ALA A 637 -13.66 -25.58 19.01
N GLY A 638 -14.93 -25.99 18.83
CA GLY A 638 -15.32 -27.40 18.82
C GLY A 638 -16.43 -27.72 17.83
N ALA A 639 -16.48 -29.00 17.46
CA ALA A 639 -17.47 -29.53 16.53
C ALA A 639 -17.77 -30.99 16.85
N ALA A 640 -19.05 -31.36 16.76
CA ALA A 640 -19.50 -32.72 17.01
C ALA A 640 -20.62 -33.11 16.03
N PHE A 641 -20.56 -34.33 15.50
CA PHE A 641 -21.63 -34.89 14.68
C PHE A 641 -22.35 -36.00 15.45
N LEU A 642 -23.67 -35.90 15.58
CA LEU A 642 -24.50 -36.88 16.28
C LEU A 642 -25.91 -36.89 15.66
N ASN A 643 -26.42 -38.07 15.32
CA ASN A 643 -27.79 -38.26 14.81
C ASN A 643 -28.18 -37.28 13.67
N ASP A 644 -27.39 -37.23 12.59
CA ASP A 644 -27.59 -36.32 11.44
C ASP A 644 -27.60 -34.83 11.78
N THR A 645 -27.06 -34.46 12.94
CA THR A 645 -26.95 -33.07 13.40
C THR A 645 -25.49 -32.73 13.66
N LEU A 646 -25.06 -31.60 13.10
CA LEU A 646 -23.77 -30.98 13.38
C LEU A 646 -23.95 -29.92 14.46
N TYR A 647 -23.17 -30.03 15.52
CA TYR A 647 -23.07 -29.05 16.59
C TYR A 647 -21.74 -28.33 16.47
N LEU A 648 -21.76 -27.01 16.41
CA LEU A 648 -20.58 -26.16 16.40
C LEU A 648 -20.59 -25.29 17.64
N SER A 649 -19.55 -25.36 18.46
CA SER A 649 -19.38 -24.45 19.59
C SER A 649 -18.36 -23.38 19.23
N TYR A 650 -18.72 -22.12 19.49
CA TYR A 650 -17.92 -20.98 19.03
C TYR A 650 -17.95 -19.81 20.01
N GLY A 651 -16.85 -19.05 20.03
CA GLY A 651 -16.77 -17.73 20.63
C GLY A 651 -17.32 -16.68 19.66
N ARG A 652 -17.99 -15.65 20.18
CA ARG A 652 -18.33 -14.44 19.42
C ARG A 652 -17.74 -13.22 20.11
N ASP A 653 -16.95 -12.45 19.35
CA ASP A 653 -16.31 -11.20 19.74
C ASP A 653 -15.45 -11.30 21.01
N ASP A 654 -14.93 -12.51 21.29
CA ASP A 654 -14.28 -12.86 22.56
C ASP A 654 -15.09 -12.38 23.77
N GLN A 655 -16.42 -12.51 23.69
CA GLN A 655 -17.34 -12.03 24.72
C GLN A 655 -18.50 -13.00 25.02
N LEU A 656 -18.82 -13.88 24.08
CA LEU A 656 -19.89 -14.86 24.23
C LEU A 656 -19.41 -16.25 23.87
N ALA A 657 -19.87 -17.24 24.62
CA ALA A 657 -19.78 -18.66 24.27
C ALA A 657 -21.13 -19.12 23.72
N LYS A 658 -21.14 -19.72 22.53
CA LYS A 658 -22.36 -20.13 21.83
C LYS A 658 -22.26 -21.55 21.26
N VAL A 659 -23.42 -22.16 21.01
CA VAL A 659 -23.58 -23.42 20.30
C VAL A 659 -24.57 -23.22 19.14
N ALA A 660 -24.12 -23.49 17.92
CA ALA A 660 -24.95 -23.56 16.73
C ALA A 660 -25.32 -25.02 16.43
N VAL A 661 -26.60 -25.28 16.22
CA VAL A 661 -27.15 -26.59 15.87
C VAL A 661 -27.55 -26.56 14.40
N CYS A 662 -27.02 -27.48 13.59
CA CYS A 662 -27.19 -27.48 12.14
C CYS A 662 -27.63 -28.88 11.67
N LEU A 663 -28.73 -28.96 10.91
CA LEU A 663 -29.13 -30.20 10.26
C LEU A 663 -28.16 -30.53 9.11
N TRP A 664 -27.68 -31.76 9.07
CA TRP A 664 -26.64 -32.17 8.12
C TRP A 664 -27.04 -31.97 6.65
N GLY A 665 -28.33 -32.15 6.32
CA GLY A 665 -28.82 -31.99 4.95
C GLY A 665 -28.52 -30.62 4.33
N GLY A 666 -28.48 -29.55 5.13
CA GLY A 666 -28.13 -28.20 4.64
C GLY A 666 -26.65 -27.87 4.70
N VAL A 667 -25.88 -28.52 5.59
CA VAL A 667 -24.44 -28.26 5.77
C VAL A 667 -23.57 -29.15 4.88
N GLY A 668 -24.02 -30.38 4.62
CA GLY A 668 -23.26 -31.39 3.89
C GLY A 668 -22.91 -31.02 2.46
N GLU A 669 -23.57 -30.01 1.88
CA GLU A 669 -23.23 -29.45 0.56
C GLU A 669 -21.99 -28.55 0.61
N LEU A 670 -21.71 -27.92 1.76
CA LEU A 670 -20.53 -27.08 1.99
C LEU A 670 -19.30 -27.90 2.38
N VAL A 671 -19.53 -29.12 2.87
CA VAL A 671 -18.47 -30.10 3.13
C VAL A 671 -18.22 -30.87 1.84
N HIS A 672 -17.05 -30.67 1.24
CA HIS A 672 -16.72 -31.39 0.02
C HIS A 672 -16.72 -32.89 0.29
N LYS A 673 -17.31 -33.66 -0.64
CA LYS A 673 -17.28 -35.11 -0.59
C LYS A 673 -15.85 -35.55 -0.92
N THR A 674 -15.09 -36.02 0.06
CA THR A 674 -13.82 -36.68 -0.22
C THR A 674 -13.73 -37.94 0.62
N CYS A 675 -13.60 -39.06 -0.08
CA CYS A 675 -13.75 -40.43 0.40
C CYS A 675 -15.24 -40.76 0.71
#